data_AF-D0N7Y5-F1
#
_entry.id   AF-D0N7Y5-F1
#
_cell.length_a   1.000
_cell.length_b   1.000
_cell.length_c   1.000
_cell.angle_alpha   90.00
_cell.angle_beta   90.00
_cell.angle_gamma   90.00
#
_symmetry.space_group_name_H-M   'P 1'
#
loop_
_entity.id
_entity.type
_entity.pdbx_description
1 polymer ?
#
loop_
_entity_poly.entity_id
_entity_poly.type
_entity_poly.pdbx_seq_one_letter_code
_entity_poly.pdbx_strand_id
1 'polypeptide(L)'
;MTSVPGPPPSTREPGHTGVASGPQLFTFQRPRREQLESNITIAALQENVSALTLFNQREKELSASLRQEVAQLTEAIARLNETQGVQSVQQERPATPQKQKLVRSSDERLLPPIHNGSTLSASTVALQQHTQMEVSYQRKVLSLENRCLHMTDNNKKLLTMIEQLEDAQTEANLQLEASRQQNAQLLTEAESSNSTINSQSTLIVGLRSTVHRLNRDDKLVENLRNTLERCQRELDAVKKRDKLLQEEHAKLKTSTSQEKEALVCKLLEFQQRLQQNDTARGNVIVLEKETKKLQQENKTLRADLQASNTRCNDVQAHASRLDKMSEEFVELELCIQRQQEAEERAQKAEAHVASLQGVADRFQAKDEEIGTLMQKVMHLEDDVNERDQRYAALQEELRRANTELHGIKQLSQDDTVQALQMARQKAATYEALTLLNEEKKALEEQLRLVEGRLEAGRVALDEAKDVNQRLVAELNAHQKENDTLQEQRNGSQVLEKSVTDTGSQTTEELINYETYAQAADHLRTVTGELESLRAEFEELQQSRNELQDSVQNLQQTQDELEVGYKKTVSRERYKSESFQNQLVLLQNENGELSDKMEALYNDLRKEQQLNDAHILEMAELKQRVLSREAIQLLRQTQDSLEKTVNSLLEAENASESTFTCLQCMQLFTEPMTLAPCGHTYCAACLAKCGSLEAPSSIACNMCEPSVKKETECIFPNCALADLTARFIFRQQSLASLTTMCLSLRNSFTQRGPSSSSTENLIAED
;
A
#
# COMPACT_ATOMS: atom_id res chain seq x y z
N MET A 1 -80.22 -53.19 24.13
CA MET A 1 -80.61 -52.51 22.87
C MET A 1 -81.45 -51.30 23.22
N THR A 2 -81.39 -50.21 22.43
CA THR A 2 -82.38 -49.10 22.33
C THR A 2 -82.72 -48.31 23.62
N SER A 3 -82.98 -46.98 23.61
CA SER A 3 -82.83 -45.92 22.59
C SER A 3 -83.00 -44.53 23.26
N VAL A 4 -82.70 -43.44 22.52
CA VAL A 4 -82.82 -42.02 22.97
C VAL A 4 -84.30 -41.59 23.16
N PRO A 5 -84.60 -40.46 23.86
CA PRO A 5 -84.73 -39.16 23.17
C PRO A 5 -84.28 -37.88 23.97
N GLY A 6 -84.14 -36.74 23.27
CA GLY A 6 -84.20 -35.36 23.82
C GLY A 6 -85.64 -34.82 23.83
N PRO A 7 -85.96 -33.51 23.70
CA PRO A 7 -85.15 -32.27 23.50
C PRO A 7 -85.30 -31.34 24.76
N PRO A 8 -85.49 -29.99 24.78
CA PRO A 8 -85.36 -28.87 23.80
C PRO A 8 -84.59 -27.59 24.30
N PRO A 9 -84.36 -26.58 23.43
CA PRO A 9 -83.80 -25.25 23.79
C PRO A 9 -84.85 -24.14 23.99
N SER A 10 -84.45 -22.97 24.51
CA SER A 10 -85.25 -21.72 24.52
C SER A 10 -84.39 -20.45 24.59
N THR A 11 -84.96 -19.28 24.28
CA THR A 11 -84.26 -17.99 24.09
C THR A 11 -84.82 -16.86 24.96
N ARG A 12 -83.96 -15.93 25.43
CA ARG A 12 -84.26 -14.49 25.65
C ARG A 12 -83.07 -13.66 26.19
N GLU A 13 -82.98 -12.44 25.68
CA GLU A 13 -82.37 -11.24 26.31
C GLU A 13 -83.50 -10.28 26.77
N PRO A 14 -83.24 -9.06 27.32
CA PRO A 14 -82.01 -8.50 27.91
C PRO A 14 -82.20 -7.99 29.37
N GLY A 15 -81.14 -7.53 30.03
CA GLY A 15 -81.25 -6.78 31.29
C GLY A 15 -79.91 -6.26 31.86
N HIS A 16 -79.84 -4.98 32.22
CA HIS A 16 -78.64 -4.34 32.80
C HIS A 16 -78.37 -4.74 34.25
N THR A 17 -77.10 -4.88 34.65
CA THR A 17 -76.43 -4.07 35.71
C THR A 17 -74.99 -4.57 35.98
N GLY A 18 -74.16 -3.74 36.63
CA GLY A 18 -72.93 -4.21 37.32
C GLY A 18 -71.62 -4.14 36.52
N VAL A 19 -71.02 -2.95 36.39
CA VAL A 19 -69.60 -2.83 36.00
C VAL A 19 -68.73 -3.06 37.24
N ALA A 20 -67.95 -4.15 37.24
CA ALA A 20 -66.92 -4.43 38.23
C ALA A 20 -65.63 -4.85 37.52
N SER A 21 -64.59 -4.00 37.59
CA SER A 21 -63.36 -4.17 36.82
C SER A 21 -62.42 -5.20 37.45
N GLY A 22 -62.38 -6.41 36.90
CA GLY A 22 -61.37 -7.43 37.20
C GLY A 22 -60.34 -7.56 36.07
N PRO A 23 -59.03 -7.49 36.33
CA PRO A 23 -58.01 -7.59 35.29
C PRO A 23 -57.78 -9.05 34.86
N GLN A 24 -58.43 -9.48 33.77
CA GLN A 24 -58.11 -10.79 33.17
C GLN A 24 -56.76 -10.75 32.44
N LEU A 25 -55.95 -11.77 32.70
CA LEU A 25 -54.55 -11.87 32.30
C LEU A 25 -54.41 -12.12 30.78
N PHE A 26 -53.70 -11.24 30.08
CA PHE A 26 -53.21 -11.53 28.73
C PHE A 26 -52.11 -12.60 28.79
N THR A 27 -52.36 -13.76 28.21
CA THR A 27 -51.37 -14.83 28.07
C THR A 27 -50.33 -14.48 27.00
N PHE A 28 -49.07 -14.37 27.41
CA PHE A 28 -47.96 -13.86 26.58
C PHE A 28 -47.46 -14.87 25.53
N GLN A 29 -48.24 -15.15 24.49
CA GLN A 29 -47.73 -15.84 23.29
C GLN A 29 -46.84 -14.90 22.46
N ARG A 30 -45.54 -14.79 22.82
CA ARG A 30 -44.58 -13.92 22.12
C ARG A 30 -43.34 -14.51 21.42
N PRO A 31 -42.87 -15.76 21.63
CA PRO A 31 -41.64 -16.23 20.95
C PRO A 31 -41.74 -16.35 19.42
N ARG A 32 -42.90 -16.82 18.91
CA ARG A 32 -43.03 -17.23 17.50
C ARG A 32 -42.97 -16.07 16.49
N ARG A 33 -43.27 -14.84 16.89
CA ARG A 33 -43.29 -13.70 15.96
C ARG A 33 -41.87 -13.23 15.63
N GLU A 34 -41.05 -13.01 16.66
CA GLU A 34 -39.65 -12.58 16.50
C GLU A 34 -38.82 -13.63 15.74
N GLN A 35 -39.09 -14.93 15.97
CA GLN A 35 -38.47 -16.01 15.20
C GLN A 35 -38.89 -16.01 13.71
N LEU A 36 -40.15 -15.70 13.40
CA LEU A 36 -40.63 -15.59 12.01
C LEU A 36 -40.06 -14.36 11.29
N GLU A 37 -40.03 -13.20 11.98
CA GLU A 37 -39.45 -11.96 11.45
C GLU A 37 -37.93 -12.09 11.24
N SER A 38 -37.23 -12.83 12.11
CA SER A 38 -35.83 -13.22 11.92
C SER A 38 -35.65 -14.12 10.68
N ASN A 39 -36.44 -15.19 10.53
CA ASN A 39 -36.36 -16.09 9.39
C ASN A 39 -36.64 -15.39 8.04
N ILE A 40 -37.61 -14.47 8.00
CA ILE A 40 -37.89 -13.63 6.82
C ILE A 40 -36.67 -12.74 6.49
N THR A 41 -36.06 -12.14 7.51
CA THR A 41 -34.85 -11.31 7.35
C THR A 41 -33.67 -12.11 6.80
N ILE A 42 -33.45 -13.33 7.30
CA ILE A 42 -32.40 -14.25 6.84
C ILE A 42 -32.62 -14.65 5.38
N ALA A 43 -33.86 -14.98 5.00
CA ALA A 43 -34.21 -15.32 3.62
C ALA A 43 -33.95 -14.15 2.66
N ALA A 44 -34.36 -12.93 3.03
CA ALA A 44 -34.11 -11.72 2.23
C ALA A 44 -32.60 -11.42 2.09
N LEU A 45 -31.79 -11.69 3.12
CA LEU A 45 -30.33 -11.56 3.03
C LEU A 45 -29.71 -12.61 2.09
N GLN A 46 -30.20 -13.85 2.13
CA GLN A 46 -29.76 -14.93 1.22
C GLN A 46 -30.11 -14.63 -0.26
N GLU A 47 -31.29 -14.07 -0.51
CA GLU A 47 -31.71 -13.61 -1.84
C GLU A 47 -30.81 -12.46 -2.35
N ASN A 48 -30.54 -11.45 -1.51
CA ASN A 48 -29.64 -10.35 -1.86
C ASN A 48 -28.20 -10.80 -2.14
N VAL A 49 -27.66 -11.73 -1.34
CA VAL A 49 -26.33 -12.33 -1.60
C VAL A 49 -26.32 -13.08 -2.94
N SER A 50 -27.38 -13.83 -3.24
CA SER A 50 -27.52 -14.54 -4.52
C SER A 50 -27.58 -13.58 -5.72
N ALA A 51 -28.32 -12.47 -5.58
CA ALA A 51 -28.40 -11.43 -6.60
C ALA A 51 -27.05 -10.71 -6.82
N LEU A 52 -26.30 -10.41 -5.75
CA LEU A 52 -24.96 -9.83 -5.83
C LEU A 52 -23.95 -10.80 -6.48
N THR A 53 -24.04 -12.11 -6.20
CA THR A 53 -23.21 -13.13 -6.87
C THR A 53 -23.49 -13.18 -8.37
N LEU A 54 -24.77 -13.16 -8.78
CA LEU A 54 -25.15 -13.10 -10.20
C LEU A 54 -24.71 -11.79 -10.89
N PHE A 55 -24.75 -10.66 -10.18
CA PHE A 55 -24.25 -9.39 -10.69
C PHE A 55 -22.73 -9.44 -10.93
N ASN A 56 -21.95 -9.88 -9.94
CA ASN A 56 -20.49 -9.99 -10.06
C ASN A 56 -20.06 -10.99 -11.15
N GLN A 57 -20.86 -12.02 -11.41
CA GLN A 57 -20.60 -12.94 -12.53
C GLN A 57 -20.83 -12.29 -13.90
N ARG A 58 -21.92 -11.52 -14.07
CA ARG A 58 -22.15 -10.71 -15.29
C ARG A 58 -21.06 -9.66 -15.51
N GLU A 59 -20.59 -9.03 -14.43
CA GLU A 59 -19.48 -8.07 -14.46
C GLU A 59 -18.17 -8.72 -14.92
N LYS A 60 -17.89 -9.96 -14.49
CA LYS A 60 -16.75 -10.77 -14.98
C LYS A 60 -16.90 -11.16 -16.45
N GLU A 61 -18.09 -11.56 -16.88
CA GLU A 61 -18.39 -11.89 -18.28
C GLU A 61 -18.21 -10.66 -19.20
N LEU A 62 -18.74 -9.50 -18.80
CA LEU A 62 -18.52 -8.22 -19.49
C LEU A 62 -17.04 -7.83 -19.52
N SER A 63 -16.33 -8.00 -18.39
CA SER A 63 -14.89 -7.72 -18.27
C SER A 63 -14.02 -8.66 -19.12
N ALA A 64 -14.48 -9.88 -19.40
CA ALA A 64 -13.82 -10.80 -20.30
C ALA A 64 -14.06 -10.40 -21.77
N SER A 65 -15.31 -10.06 -22.12
CA SER A 65 -15.68 -9.55 -23.44
C SER A 65 -14.88 -8.29 -23.81
N LEU A 66 -14.75 -7.34 -22.88
CA LEU A 66 -14.03 -6.09 -23.13
C LEU A 66 -12.53 -6.33 -23.36
N ARG A 67 -11.91 -7.28 -22.64
CA ARG A 67 -10.51 -7.68 -22.88
C ARG A 67 -10.33 -8.34 -24.25
N GLN A 68 -11.31 -9.14 -24.70
CA GLN A 68 -11.29 -9.76 -26.02
C GLN A 68 -11.40 -8.70 -27.13
N GLU A 69 -12.24 -7.69 -26.97
CA GLU A 69 -12.39 -6.57 -27.90
C GLU A 69 -11.10 -5.71 -27.97
N VAL A 70 -10.50 -5.38 -26.82
CA VAL A 70 -9.20 -4.68 -26.76
C VAL A 70 -8.09 -5.49 -27.43
N ALA A 71 -8.05 -6.81 -27.26
CA ALA A 71 -7.09 -7.68 -27.95
C ALA A 71 -7.29 -7.67 -29.48
N GLN A 72 -8.53 -7.72 -29.96
CA GLN A 72 -8.84 -7.64 -31.40
C GLN A 72 -8.46 -6.28 -32.01
N LEU A 73 -8.73 -5.18 -31.29
CA LEU A 73 -8.31 -3.84 -31.71
C LEU A 73 -6.77 -3.71 -31.74
N THR A 74 -6.07 -4.29 -30.77
CA THR A 74 -4.60 -4.31 -30.74
C THR A 74 -4.02 -5.08 -31.93
N GLU A 75 -4.60 -6.24 -32.28
CA GLU A 75 -4.19 -7.01 -33.45
C GLU A 75 -4.48 -6.27 -34.77
N ALA A 76 -5.62 -5.57 -34.86
CA ALA A 76 -5.96 -4.75 -36.02
C ALA A 76 -4.97 -3.58 -36.22
N ILE A 77 -4.53 -2.93 -35.14
CA ILE A 77 -3.49 -1.88 -35.17
C ILE A 77 -2.14 -2.46 -35.62
N ALA A 78 -1.75 -3.64 -35.13
CA ALA A 78 -0.51 -4.30 -35.56
C ALA A 78 -0.51 -4.57 -37.09
N ARG A 79 -1.60 -5.13 -37.63
CA ARG A 79 -1.79 -5.39 -39.07
C ARG A 79 -1.79 -4.09 -39.91
N LEU A 80 -2.28 -2.97 -39.37
CA LEU A 80 -2.20 -1.66 -40.04
C LEU A 80 -0.75 -1.13 -40.07
N ASN A 81 0.01 -1.30 -39.00
CA ASN A 81 1.42 -0.89 -38.96
C ASN A 81 2.29 -1.74 -39.90
N GLU A 82 2.07 -3.05 -39.96
CA GLU A 82 2.73 -3.94 -40.94
C GLU A 82 2.47 -3.51 -42.38
N THR A 83 1.21 -3.20 -42.71
CA THR A 83 0.83 -2.79 -44.08
C THR A 83 1.33 -1.39 -44.45
N GLN A 84 1.47 -0.47 -43.49
CA GLN A 84 2.17 0.81 -43.73
C GLN A 84 3.67 0.59 -43.97
N GLY A 85 4.36 -0.23 -43.16
CA GLY A 85 5.78 -0.53 -43.33
C GLY A 85 6.10 -1.09 -44.72
N VAL A 86 5.28 -2.01 -45.23
CA VAL A 86 5.43 -2.58 -46.59
C VAL A 86 5.20 -1.53 -47.69
N GLN A 87 4.33 -0.54 -47.49
CA GLN A 87 4.13 0.55 -48.46
C GLN A 87 5.32 1.51 -48.50
N SER A 88 5.88 1.89 -47.34
CA SER A 88 7.06 2.76 -47.26
C SER A 88 8.26 2.17 -48.03
N VAL A 89 8.53 0.87 -47.85
CA VAL A 89 9.63 0.17 -48.55
C VAL A 89 9.43 0.09 -50.07
N GLN A 90 8.22 0.27 -50.60
CA GLN A 90 7.98 0.32 -52.05
C GLN A 90 8.18 1.70 -52.69
N GLN A 91 8.22 2.80 -51.91
CA GLN A 91 8.53 4.13 -52.45
C GLN A 91 10.03 4.38 -52.60
N GLU A 92 10.89 3.77 -51.78
CA GLU A 92 12.36 3.94 -51.86
C GLU A 92 13.04 3.00 -52.87
N ARG A 93 12.56 2.99 -54.12
CA ARG A 93 13.21 2.24 -55.21
C ARG A 93 13.96 3.19 -56.16
N PRO A 94 15.31 3.24 -56.13
CA PRO A 94 16.07 4.24 -56.86
C PRO A 94 15.94 4.08 -58.38
N ALA A 95 15.53 5.15 -59.06
CA ALA A 95 15.36 5.17 -60.50
C ALA A 95 16.73 5.11 -61.23
N THR A 96 16.89 4.16 -62.15
CA THR A 96 18.09 4.04 -62.97
C THR A 96 18.14 5.13 -64.05
N PRO A 97 19.31 5.75 -64.32
CA PRO A 97 19.43 6.87 -65.26
C PRO A 97 19.32 6.40 -66.72
N GLN A 98 18.10 6.47 -67.27
CA GLN A 98 17.82 6.09 -68.65
C GLN A 98 18.35 7.15 -69.63
N LYS A 99 19.39 6.80 -70.41
CA LYS A 99 19.99 7.69 -71.42
C LYS A 99 19.00 8.03 -72.54
N GLN A 100 18.31 9.16 -72.43
CA GLN A 100 17.49 9.70 -73.53
C GLN A 100 18.38 10.16 -74.69
N LYS A 101 18.40 9.36 -75.75
CA LYS A 101 19.12 9.64 -77.00
C LYS A 101 18.28 10.59 -77.86
N LEU A 102 18.36 11.90 -77.57
CA LEU A 102 17.58 12.91 -78.29
C LEU A 102 18.00 12.99 -79.76
N VAL A 103 17.18 12.42 -80.64
CA VAL A 103 17.29 12.59 -82.09
C VAL A 103 16.90 14.02 -82.42
N ARG A 104 17.85 14.81 -82.94
CA ARG A 104 17.55 16.05 -83.66
C ARG A 104 17.67 15.81 -85.16
N SER A 105 16.72 16.39 -85.89
CA SER A 105 16.59 16.28 -87.33
C SER A 105 17.75 16.93 -88.06
N SER A 106 18.16 16.32 -89.18
CA SER A 106 18.83 17.03 -90.25
C SER A 106 17.94 18.17 -90.74
N ASP A 107 18.51 19.36 -90.93
CA ASP A 107 18.07 20.22 -92.02
C ASP A 107 19.27 21.00 -92.58
N GLU A 108 19.18 21.41 -93.83
CA GLU A 108 20.33 21.75 -94.68
C GLU A 108 20.14 23.16 -95.28
N ARG A 109 21.17 24.04 -95.21
CA ARG A 109 21.64 24.97 -96.28
C ARG A 109 22.27 26.31 -95.83
N LEU A 110 23.09 26.85 -96.75
CA LEU A 110 23.47 28.26 -96.97
C LEU A 110 24.41 28.97 -95.96
N LEU A 111 25.73 28.91 -96.27
CA LEU A 111 26.64 30.02 -96.70
C LEU A 111 26.61 31.41 -96.00
N PRO A 112 27.71 32.21 -96.00
CA PRO A 112 28.95 32.08 -96.81
C PRO A 112 30.29 32.14 -96.03
N PRO A 113 31.43 31.80 -96.66
CA PRO A 113 32.78 32.02 -96.11
C PRO A 113 33.34 33.41 -96.43
N ILE A 114 34.17 33.98 -95.54
CA ILE A 114 34.96 35.21 -95.77
C ILE A 114 36.40 35.01 -95.24
N HIS A 115 37.38 35.60 -95.92
CA HIS A 115 38.82 35.38 -95.71
C HIS A 115 39.44 36.13 -94.50
N ASN A 116 40.45 35.47 -93.93
CA ASN A 116 41.76 35.98 -93.50
C ASN A 116 41.89 37.39 -92.87
N GLY A 117 42.43 37.41 -91.65
CA GLY A 117 43.72 38.12 -91.45
C GLY A 117 43.74 39.51 -90.83
N SER A 118 43.26 39.67 -89.59
CA SER A 118 43.81 40.65 -88.60
C SER A 118 43.33 40.46 -87.14
N THR A 119 42.71 39.34 -86.79
CA THR A 119 42.00 39.17 -85.49
C THR A 119 42.55 38.06 -84.59
N LEU A 120 43.73 37.50 -84.87
CA LEU A 120 44.35 36.47 -84.02
C LEU A 120 44.56 36.94 -82.57
N SER A 121 44.91 38.21 -82.35
CA SER A 121 45.00 38.82 -81.01
C SER A 121 43.63 38.94 -80.32
N ALA A 122 42.60 39.40 -81.04
CA ALA A 122 41.26 39.55 -80.46
C ALA A 122 40.62 38.18 -80.13
N SER A 123 40.84 37.18 -80.98
CA SER A 123 40.33 35.81 -80.78
C SER A 123 41.01 35.10 -79.61
N THR A 124 42.34 35.24 -79.45
CA THR A 124 43.04 34.67 -78.28
C THR A 124 42.65 35.39 -76.98
N VAL A 125 42.50 36.71 -76.99
CA VAL A 125 42.00 37.46 -75.81
C VAL A 125 40.56 37.05 -75.47
N ALA A 126 39.67 36.87 -76.45
CA ALA A 126 38.30 36.40 -76.22
C ALA A 126 38.28 34.97 -75.65
N LEU A 127 39.10 34.06 -76.17
CA LEU A 127 39.24 32.69 -75.66
C LEU A 127 39.86 32.64 -74.24
N GLN A 128 40.80 33.55 -73.95
CA GLN A 128 41.40 33.71 -72.62
C GLN A 128 40.39 34.30 -71.61
N GLN A 129 39.56 35.24 -72.03
CA GLN A 129 38.44 35.76 -71.22
C GLN A 129 37.36 34.69 -70.99
N HIS A 130 37.04 33.87 -72.01
CA HIS A 130 36.12 32.74 -71.85
C HIS A 130 36.65 31.72 -70.83
N THR A 131 37.90 31.28 -70.97
CA THR A 131 38.50 30.32 -70.02
C THR A 131 38.67 30.90 -68.61
N GLN A 132 38.96 32.20 -68.45
CA GLN A 132 38.91 32.84 -67.13
C GLN A 132 37.49 32.89 -66.54
N MET A 133 36.47 33.18 -67.36
CA MET A 133 35.07 33.18 -66.94
C MET A 133 34.60 31.78 -66.55
N GLU A 134 34.99 30.76 -67.32
CA GLU A 134 34.68 29.35 -67.11
C GLU A 134 35.35 28.81 -65.83
N VAL A 135 36.63 29.11 -65.59
CA VAL A 135 37.31 28.81 -64.32
C VAL A 135 36.68 29.58 -63.14
N SER A 136 36.23 30.81 -63.34
CA SER A 136 35.48 31.56 -62.32
C SER A 136 34.12 30.90 -62.01
N TYR A 137 33.43 30.39 -63.03
CA TYR A 137 32.17 29.67 -62.88
C TYR A 137 32.37 28.34 -62.17
N GLN A 138 33.36 27.53 -62.58
CA GLN A 138 33.72 26.27 -61.91
C GLN A 138 34.09 26.48 -60.44
N ARG A 139 34.86 27.53 -60.09
CA ARG A 139 35.13 27.89 -58.68
C ARG A 139 33.86 28.27 -57.91
N LYS A 140 32.90 28.95 -58.53
CA LYS A 140 31.60 29.27 -57.91
C LYS A 140 30.74 28.02 -57.72
N VAL A 141 30.71 27.11 -58.69
CA VAL A 141 30.01 25.82 -58.57
C VAL A 141 30.61 24.99 -57.43
N LEU A 142 31.92 24.77 -57.41
CA LEU A 142 32.61 24.06 -56.32
C LEU A 142 32.40 24.73 -54.95
N SER A 143 32.34 26.07 -54.89
CA SER A 143 32.04 26.79 -53.65
C SER A 143 30.61 26.59 -53.17
N LEU A 144 29.63 26.52 -54.09
CA LEU A 144 28.24 26.21 -53.78
C LEU A 144 28.06 24.73 -53.39
N GLU A 145 28.72 23.80 -54.09
CA GLU A 145 28.71 22.36 -53.77
C GLU A 145 29.25 22.10 -52.35
N ASN A 146 30.42 22.66 -52.02
CA ASN A 146 30.97 22.59 -50.66
C ASN A 146 30.05 23.21 -49.60
N ARG A 147 29.36 24.32 -49.91
CA ARG A 147 28.40 24.95 -48.99
C ARG A 147 27.15 24.09 -48.80
N CYS A 148 26.64 23.47 -49.86
CA CYS A 148 25.54 22.52 -49.78
C CYS A 148 25.94 21.27 -48.98
N LEU A 149 27.15 20.74 -49.17
CA LEU A 149 27.65 19.56 -48.46
C LEU A 149 27.78 19.83 -46.95
N HIS A 150 28.35 20.97 -46.56
CA HIS A 150 28.39 21.42 -45.16
C HIS A 150 26.98 21.65 -44.57
N MET A 151 26.02 22.12 -45.38
CA MET A 151 24.63 22.28 -44.93
C MET A 151 23.96 20.92 -44.70
N THR A 152 24.20 19.94 -45.58
CA THR A 152 23.73 18.56 -45.40
C THR A 152 24.33 17.90 -44.16
N ASP A 153 25.63 18.07 -43.89
CA ASP A 153 26.26 17.54 -42.68
C ASP A 153 25.73 18.21 -41.39
N ASN A 154 25.43 19.51 -41.42
CA ASN A 154 24.78 20.19 -40.31
C ASN A 154 23.34 19.69 -40.09
N ASN A 155 22.56 19.51 -41.17
CA ASN A 155 21.21 18.97 -41.08
C ASN A 155 21.23 17.52 -40.56
N LYS A 156 22.21 16.71 -40.96
CA LYS A 156 22.39 15.35 -40.44
C LYS A 156 22.69 15.34 -38.94
N LYS A 157 23.56 16.23 -38.45
CA LYS A 157 23.82 16.40 -37.01
C LYS A 157 22.57 16.84 -36.24
N LEU A 158 21.78 17.76 -36.81
CA LEU A 158 20.52 18.19 -36.20
C LEU A 158 19.51 17.05 -36.13
N LEU A 159 19.39 16.22 -37.16
CA LEU A 159 18.52 15.04 -37.13
C LEU A 159 18.94 14.04 -36.04
N THR A 160 20.23 13.71 -35.92
CA THR A 160 20.73 12.84 -34.84
C THR A 160 20.53 13.45 -33.45
N MET A 161 20.56 14.79 -33.30
CA MET A 161 20.21 15.44 -32.03
C MET A 161 18.70 15.41 -31.74
N ILE A 162 17.84 15.42 -32.76
CA ILE A 162 16.38 15.26 -32.58
C ILE A 162 16.08 13.82 -32.16
N GLU A 163 16.63 12.84 -32.87
CA GLU A 163 16.56 11.40 -32.57
C GLU A 163 16.96 11.11 -31.11
N GLN A 164 18.10 11.66 -30.65
CA GLN A 164 18.55 11.55 -29.25
C GLN A 164 17.63 12.23 -28.22
N LEU A 165 16.91 13.29 -28.60
CA LEU A 165 15.94 13.95 -27.73
C LEU A 165 14.60 13.20 -27.68
N GLU A 166 14.19 12.57 -28.78
CA GLU A 166 13.02 11.69 -28.84
C GLU A 166 13.26 10.40 -28.03
N ASP A 167 14.44 9.78 -28.15
CA ASP A 167 14.87 8.67 -27.29
C ASP A 167 14.83 9.07 -25.80
N ALA A 168 15.47 10.19 -25.43
CA ALA A 168 15.48 10.67 -24.05
C ALA A 168 14.07 11.01 -23.52
N GLN A 169 13.16 11.50 -24.38
CA GLN A 169 11.78 11.78 -24.03
C GLN A 169 10.95 10.48 -23.86
N THR A 170 11.19 9.44 -24.65
CA THR A 170 10.50 8.15 -24.48
C THR A 170 10.94 7.45 -23.18
N GLU A 171 12.24 7.45 -22.87
CA GLU A 171 12.77 6.92 -21.60
C GLU A 171 12.19 7.69 -20.39
N ALA A 172 12.16 9.03 -20.43
CA ALA A 172 11.55 9.84 -19.37
C ALA A 172 10.05 9.55 -19.19
N ASN A 173 9.31 9.27 -20.28
CA ASN A 173 7.91 8.86 -20.20
C ASN A 173 7.74 7.45 -19.60
N LEU A 174 8.63 6.50 -19.91
CA LEU A 174 8.62 5.17 -19.31
C LEU A 174 8.89 5.24 -17.79
N GLN A 175 9.86 6.03 -17.36
CA GLN A 175 10.15 6.26 -15.94
C GLN A 175 8.98 6.95 -15.20
N LEU A 176 8.31 7.90 -15.84
CA LEU A 176 7.10 8.54 -15.30
C LEU A 176 5.94 7.55 -15.15
N GLU A 177 5.73 6.66 -16.13
CA GLU A 177 4.65 5.67 -16.09
C GLU A 177 4.94 4.54 -15.07
N ALA A 178 6.19 4.10 -14.94
CA ALA A 178 6.62 3.20 -13.86
C ALA A 178 6.38 3.84 -12.47
N SER A 179 6.70 5.12 -12.33
CA SER A 179 6.45 5.89 -11.09
C SER A 179 4.94 6.00 -10.79
N ARG A 180 4.08 6.14 -11.80
CA ARG A 180 2.62 6.12 -11.63
C ARG A 180 2.11 4.75 -11.19
N GLN A 181 2.62 3.67 -11.77
CA GLN A 181 2.26 2.31 -11.38
C GLN A 181 2.66 2.01 -9.92
N GLN A 182 3.87 2.43 -9.50
CA GLN A 182 4.30 2.29 -8.10
C GLN A 182 3.41 3.10 -7.14
N ASN A 183 3.06 4.34 -7.49
CA ASN A 183 2.14 5.15 -6.67
C ASN A 183 0.73 4.54 -6.60
N ALA A 184 0.23 3.92 -7.68
CA ALA A 184 -1.04 3.20 -7.67
C ALA A 184 -1.00 1.95 -6.77
N GLN A 185 0.11 1.19 -6.78
CA GLN A 185 0.32 0.07 -5.87
C GLN A 185 0.31 0.53 -4.40
N LEU A 186 1.11 1.54 -4.06
CA LEU A 186 1.18 2.12 -2.70
C LEU A 186 -0.19 2.65 -2.22
N LEU A 187 -1.01 3.21 -3.13
CA LEU A 187 -2.38 3.62 -2.78
C LEU A 187 -3.25 2.41 -2.41
N THR A 188 -3.21 1.32 -3.17
CA THR A 188 -3.98 0.10 -2.84
C THR A 188 -3.48 -0.60 -1.57
N GLU A 189 -2.18 -0.53 -1.27
CA GLU A 189 -1.61 -1.01 -0.01
C GLU A 189 -2.05 -0.15 1.19
N ALA A 190 -2.14 1.17 1.01
CA ALA A 190 -2.67 2.09 2.01
C ALA A 190 -4.17 1.86 2.26
N GLU A 191 -4.98 1.63 1.22
CA GLU A 191 -6.39 1.27 1.34
C GLU A 191 -6.61 -0.07 2.06
N SER A 192 -5.82 -1.09 1.72
CA SER A 192 -5.80 -2.39 2.40
C SER A 192 -5.41 -2.27 3.88
N SER A 193 -4.40 -1.45 4.17
CA SER A 193 -3.97 -1.15 5.54
C SER A 193 -5.05 -0.39 6.32
N ASN A 194 -5.72 0.58 5.70
CA ASN A 194 -6.83 1.32 6.31
C ASN A 194 -8.04 0.41 6.56
N SER A 195 -8.37 -0.51 5.66
CA SER A 195 -9.39 -1.56 5.87
C SER A 195 -9.05 -2.43 7.08
N THR A 196 -7.78 -2.83 7.23
CA THR A 196 -7.27 -3.60 8.37
C THR A 196 -7.35 -2.80 9.69
N ILE A 197 -7.01 -1.51 9.67
CA ILE A 197 -7.13 -0.62 10.85
C ILE A 197 -8.60 -0.45 11.26
N ASN A 198 -9.53 -0.38 10.30
CA ASN A 198 -10.97 -0.27 10.58
C ASN A 198 -11.56 -1.57 11.15
N SER A 199 -11.13 -2.75 10.66
CA SER A 199 -11.57 -4.04 11.23
C SER A 199 -11.02 -4.25 12.64
N GLN A 200 -9.73 -3.95 12.88
CA GLN A 200 -9.13 -3.96 14.21
C GLN A 200 -9.81 -2.96 15.16
N SER A 201 -10.10 -1.74 14.71
CA SER A 201 -10.81 -0.73 15.52
C SER A 201 -12.21 -1.21 15.91
N THR A 202 -12.92 -1.86 14.99
CA THR A 202 -14.25 -2.46 15.25
C THR A 202 -14.14 -3.58 16.29
N LEU A 203 -13.12 -4.45 16.19
CA LEU A 203 -12.86 -5.53 17.14
C LEU A 203 -12.50 -4.98 18.54
N ILE A 204 -11.70 -3.92 18.64
CA ILE A 204 -11.37 -3.23 19.90
C ILE A 204 -12.61 -2.62 20.55
N VAL A 205 -13.52 -2.01 19.77
CA VAL A 205 -14.80 -1.50 20.28
C VAL A 205 -15.69 -2.65 20.78
N GLY A 206 -15.71 -3.78 20.07
CA GLY A 206 -16.38 -5.01 20.51
C GLY A 206 -15.84 -5.54 21.84
N LEU A 207 -14.51 -5.70 21.96
CA LEU A 207 -13.85 -6.14 23.19
C LEU A 207 -14.12 -5.20 24.37
N ARG A 208 -13.99 -3.89 24.18
CA ARG A 208 -14.34 -2.88 25.22
C ARG A 208 -15.80 -3.00 25.67
N SER A 209 -16.72 -3.22 24.72
CA SER A 209 -18.14 -3.42 25.03
C SER A 209 -18.39 -4.70 25.84
N THR A 210 -17.66 -5.77 25.56
CA THR A 210 -17.76 -7.04 26.31
C THR A 210 -17.11 -6.95 27.69
N VAL A 211 -15.93 -6.33 27.83
CA VAL A 211 -15.31 -6.05 29.15
C VAL A 211 -16.21 -5.18 30.02
N HIS A 212 -16.87 -4.17 29.44
CA HIS A 212 -17.85 -3.36 30.18
C HIS A 212 -19.10 -4.16 30.59
N ARG A 213 -19.51 -5.16 29.80
CA ARG A 213 -20.60 -6.08 30.15
C ARG A 213 -20.21 -6.91 31.37
N LEU A 214 -19.05 -7.56 31.33
CA LEU A 214 -18.50 -8.34 32.45
C LEU A 214 -18.37 -7.49 33.73
N ASN A 215 -17.81 -6.28 33.64
CA ASN A 215 -17.73 -5.34 34.77
C ASN A 215 -19.11 -4.88 35.31
N ARG A 216 -20.19 -5.04 34.54
CA ARG A 216 -21.57 -4.79 35.01
C ARG A 216 -22.16 -6.05 35.64
N ASP A 217 -21.86 -7.21 35.09
CA ASP A 217 -22.32 -8.50 35.58
C ASP A 217 -21.64 -8.85 36.92
N ASP A 218 -20.35 -8.54 37.11
CA ASP A 218 -19.66 -8.59 38.41
C ASP A 218 -20.35 -7.74 39.48
N LYS A 219 -20.81 -6.53 39.11
CA LYS A 219 -21.61 -5.67 40.02
C LYS A 219 -22.98 -6.26 40.32
N LEU A 220 -23.57 -7.06 39.42
CA LEU A 220 -24.81 -7.80 39.71
C LEU A 220 -24.53 -8.98 40.63
N VAL A 221 -23.44 -9.73 40.44
CA VAL A 221 -22.99 -10.81 41.33
C VAL A 221 -22.71 -10.29 42.74
N GLU A 222 -22.05 -9.14 42.88
CA GLU A 222 -21.78 -8.53 44.19
C GLU A 222 -23.07 -8.03 44.88
N ASN A 223 -24.02 -7.46 44.13
CA ASN A 223 -25.35 -7.14 44.67
C ASN A 223 -26.13 -8.39 45.11
N LEU A 224 -26.01 -9.51 44.39
CA LEU A 224 -26.60 -10.79 44.77
C LEU A 224 -25.91 -11.39 46.02
N ARG A 225 -24.59 -11.29 46.16
CA ARG A 225 -23.84 -11.65 47.39
C ARG A 225 -24.35 -10.86 48.59
N ASN A 226 -24.41 -9.53 48.49
CA ASN A 226 -24.92 -8.66 49.56
C ASN A 226 -26.38 -8.99 49.94
N THR A 227 -27.21 -9.36 48.95
CA THR A 227 -28.59 -9.81 49.18
C THR A 227 -28.63 -11.17 49.88
N LEU A 228 -27.79 -12.13 49.48
CA LEU A 228 -27.68 -13.44 50.11
C LEU A 228 -27.22 -13.35 51.57
N GLU A 229 -26.22 -12.52 51.86
CA GLU A 229 -25.75 -12.25 53.23
C GLU A 229 -26.81 -11.56 54.10
N ARG A 230 -27.70 -10.75 53.50
CA ARG A 230 -28.86 -10.21 54.20
C ARG A 230 -29.87 -11.30 54.53
N CYS A 231 -30.24 -12.12 53.55
CA CYS A 231 -31.15 -13.25 53.76
C CYS A 231 -30.62 -14.25 54.81
N GLN A 232 -29.30 -14.50 54.84
CA GLN A 232 -28.65 -15.32 55.85
C GLN A 232 -28.78 -14.74 57.26
N ARG A 233 -28.53 -13.43 57.43
CA ARG A 233 -28.72 -12.73 58.72
C ARG A 233 -30.18 -12.75 59.18
N GLU A 234 -31.14 -12.59 58.26
CA GLU A 234 -32.57 -12.67 58.56
C GLU A 234 -32.98 -14.10 58.95
N LEU A 235 -32.46 -15.13 58.27
CA LEU A 235 -32.66 -16.55 58.60
C LEU A 235 -32.11 -16.91 59.99
N ASP A 236 -30.90 -16.45 60.34
CA ASP A 236 -30.31 -16.73 61.65
C ASP A 236 -31.02 -15.97 62.78
N ALA A 237 -31.59 -14.79 62.50
CA ALA A 237 -32.50 -14.11 63.41
C ALA A 237 -33.82 -14.88 63.60
N VAL A 238 -34.36 -15.53 62.55
CA VAL A 238 -35.53 -16.42 62.66
C VAL A 238 -35.20 -17.67 63.51
N LYS A 239 -34.07 -18.34 63.29
CA LYS A 239 -33.61 -19.47 64.14
C LYS A 239 -33.51 -19.07 65.62
N LYS A 240 -33.02 -17.85 65.90
CA LYS A 240 -32.93 -17.32 67.27
C LYS A 240 -34.32 -17.07 67.89
N ARG A 241 -35.31 -16.64 67.11
CA ARG A 241 -36.71 -16.50 67.57
C ARG A 241 -37.36 -17.86 67.82
N ASP A 242 -37.18 -18.83 66.92
CA ASP A 242 -37.69 -20.19 67.06
C ASP A 242 -37.16 -20.86 68.35
N LYS A 243 -35.84 -20.75 68.62
CA LYS A 243 -35.27 -21.25 69.89
C LYS A 243 -35.94 -20.63 71.12
N LEU A 244 -36.19 -19.32 71.12
CA LEU A 244 -36.88 -18.63 72.22
C LEU A 244 -38.33 -19.10 72.36
N LEU A 245 -39.05 -19.34 71.25
CA LEU A 245 -40.40 -19.89 71.28
C LEU A 245 -40.44 -21.33 71.80
N GLN A 246 -39.43 -22.16 71.49
CA GLN A 246 -39.28 -23.50 72.05
C GLN A 246 -38.99 -23.45 73.56
N GLU A 247 -38.16 -22.51 74.02
CA GLU A 247 -37.88 -22.27 75.44
C GLU A 247 -39.14 -21.80 76.21
N GLU A 248 -39.93 -20.87 75.67
CA GLU A 248 -41.22 -20.45 76.26
C GLU A 248 -42.27 -21.57 76.25
N HIS A 249 -42.39 -22.32 75.16
CA HIS A 249 -43.30 -23.47 75.09
C HIS A 249 -42.93 -24.56 76.12
N ALA A 250 -41.63 -24.77 76.38
CA ALA A 250 -41.18 -25.67 77.44
C ALA A 250 -41.59 -25.17 78.84
N LYS A 251 -41.44 -23.88 79.14
CA LYS A 251 -41.91 -23.26 80.39
C LYS A 251 -43.43 -23.42 80.56
N LEU A 252 -44.20 -23.07 79.52
CA LEU A 252 -45.66 -23.19 79.54
C LEU A 252 -46.10 -24.63 79.82
N LYS A 253 -45.48 -25.61 79.16
CA LYS A 253 -45.73 -27.04 79.37
C LYS A 253 -45.46 -27.49 80.81
N THR A 254 -44.42 -26.98 81.48
CA THR A 254 -44.19 -27.27 82.90
C THR A 254 -45.23 -26.64 83.82
N SER A 255 -45.61 -25.37 83.57
CA SER A 255 -46.65 -24.68 84.36
C SER A 255 -48.01 -25.40 84.28
N THR A 256 -48.44 -25.76 83.08
CA THR A 256 -49.70 -26.49 82.87
C THR A 256 -49.68 -27.90 83.48
N SER A 257 -48.51 -28.51 83.72
CA SER A 257 -48.40 -29.77 84.47
C SER A 257 -48.66 -29.55 85.96
N GLN A 258 -48.03 -28.52 86.55
CA GLN A 258 -48.20 -28.17 87.97
C GLN A 258 -49.64 -27.76 88.30
N GLU A 259 -50.31 -27.03 87.41
CA GLU A 259 -51.73 -26.67 87.56
C GLU A 259 -52.64 -27.90 87.56
N LYS A 260 -52.36 -28.89 86.70
CA LYS A 260 -53.11 -30.15 86.64
C LYS A 260 -52.94 -30.98 87.90
N GLU A 261 -51.72 -31.10 88.43
CA GLU A 261 -51.44 -31.76 89.70
C GLU A 261 -52.19 -31.08 90.86
N ALA A 262 -52.15 -29.74 90.93
CA ALA A 262 -52.86 -28.97 91.95
C ALA A 262 -54.40 -29.09 91.86
N LEU A 263 -54.97 -29.33 90.68
CA LEU A 263 -56.40 -29.61 90.49
C LEU A 263 -56.77 -31.05 90.92
N VAL A 264 -55.91 -32.03 90.63
CA VAL A 264 -56.12 -33.43 91.05
C VAL A 264 -56.15 -33.56 92.57
N CYS A 265 -55.26 -32.87 93.30
CA CYS A 265 -55.28 -32.84 94.76
C CYS A 265 -56.62 -32.32 95.33
N LYS A 266 -57.17 -31.24 94.74
CA LYS A 266 -58.46 -30.65 95.16
C LYS A 266 -59.66 -31.57 94.89
N LEU A 267 -59.63 -32.32 93.79
CA LEU A 267 -60.66 -33.32 93.49
C LEU A 267 -60.69 -34.46 94.52
N LEU A 268 -59.52 -34.94 94.95
CA LEU A 268 -59.40 -35.99 95.98
C LEU A 268 -59.91 -35.51 97.35
N GLU A 269 -59.57 -34.27 97.76
CA GLU A 269 -60.16 -33.66 98.96
C GLU A 269 -61.69 -33.56 98.90
N PHE A 270 -62.24 -33.20 97.74
CA PHE A 270 -63.69 -33.05 97.57
C PHE A 270 -64.40 -34.41 97.64
N GLN A 271 -63.81 -35.44 97.02
CA GLN A 271 -64.32 -36.80 97.05
C GLN A 271 -64.33 -37.40 98.48
N GLN A 272 -63.32 -37.07 99.30
CA GLN A 272 -63.26 -37.53 100.70
C GLN A 272 -64.34 -36.90 101.59
N ARG A 273 -64.77 -35.66 101.30
CA ARG A 273 -65.85 -34.97 102.04
C ARG A 273 -67.25 -35.52 101.74
N LEU A 274 -67.44 -36.16 100.59
CA LEU A 274 -68.74 -36.70 100.15
C LEU A 274 -69.09 -38.07 100.77
N GLN A 275 -68.18 -38.73 101.49
CA GLN A 275 -68.41 -40.06 102.09
C GLN A 275 -68.95 -40.03 103.54
N GLN A 276 -69.35 -38.87 104.08
CA GLN A 276 -69.59 -38.70 105.53
C GLN A 276 -71.00 -38.26 105.97
N ASN A 277 -72.01 -38.19 105.09
CA ASN A 277 -73.38 -37.87 105.51
C ASN A 277 -74.44 -38.64 104.70
N ASP A 278 -75.11 -39.60 105.35
CA ASP A 278 -76.32 -40.24 104.80
C ASP A 278 -77.18 -40.85 105.93
N THR A 279 -78.29 -40.19 106.30
CA THR A 279 -79.51 -40.80 106.92
C THR A 279 -80.55 -39.76 107.36
N ALA A 280 -81.78 -39.83 106.82
CA ALA A 280 -83.04 -39.61 107.55
C ALA A 280 -84.24 -40.03 106.67
N ARG A 281 -85.23 -40.74 107.25
CA ARG A 281 -86.42 -41.23 106.50
C ARG A 281 -87.64 -41.36 107.43
N GLY A 282 -88.78 -40.79 107.02
CA GLY A 282 -90.09 -40.94 107.69
C GLY A 282 -91.04 -39.83 107.23
N ASN A 283 -92.36 -40.01 107.11
CA ASN A 283 -93.20 -41.13 107.54
C ASN A 283 -94.25 -41.53 106.48
N VAL A 284 -94.76 -42.76 106.59
CA VAL A 284 -95.78 -43.35 105.71
C VAL A 284 -96.95 -43.84 106.56
N ILE A 285 -98.18 -43.64 106.08
CA ILE A 285 -99.38 -44.51 106.26
C ILE A 285 -100.60 -43.88 105.57
N VAL A 286 -100.85 -42.57 105.75
CA VAL A 286 -101.84 -41.84 104.93
C VAL A 286 -101.49 -41.96 103.44
N LEU A 287 -100.18 -41.90 103.15
CA LEU A 287 -99.63 -42.12 101.82
C LEU A 287 -100.02 -43.44 101.17
N GLU A 288 -100.37 -44.54 101.84
CA GLU A 288 -100.56 -45.83 101.13
C GLU A 288 -101.72 -45.85 100.13
N LYS A 289 -102.81 -45.15 100.44
CA LYS A 289 -104.01 -45.12 99.58
C LYS A 289 -103.79 -44.23 98.37
N GLU A 290 -103.14 -43.09 98.58
CA GLU A 290 -102.73 -42.17 97.52
C GLU A 290 -101.56 -42.73 96.72
N THR A 291 -100.63 -43.45 97.34
CA THR A 291 -99.54 -44.20 96.70
C THR A 291 -100.09 -45.26 95.75
N LYS A 292 -101.22 -45.92 96.02
CA LYS A 292 -101.82 -46.86 95.04
C LYS A 292 -102.36 -46.14 93.79
N LYS A 293 -102.93 -44.94 93.93
CA LYS A 293 -103.32 -44.08 92.78
C LYS A 293 -102.07 -43.56 92.05
N LEU A 294 -101.16 -42.93 92.78
CA LEU A 294 -99.88 -42.41 92.29
C LEU A 294 -98.93 -43.49 91.76
N GLN A 295 -99.10 -44.77 92.12
CA GLN A 295 -98.40 -45.93 91.54
C GLN A 295 -98.99 -46.32 90.19
N GLN A 296 -100.32 -46.24 90.03
CA GLN A 296 -100.95 -46.47 88.73
C GLN A 296 -100.64 -45.30 87.78
N GLU A 297 -100.71 -44.05 88.28
CA GLU A 297 -100.25 -42.86 87.56
C GLU A 297 -98.74 -42.90 87.31
N ASN A 298 -97.91 -43.42 88.24
CA ASN A 298 -96.48 -43.69 87.98
C ASN A 298 -96.28 -44.76 86.91
N LYS A 299 -97.13 -45.79 86.80
CA LYS A 299 -96.97 -46.81 85.76
C LYS A 299 -97.22 -46.21 84.38
N THR A 300 -98.28 -45.42 84.23
CA THR A 300 -98.56 -44.67 83.00
C THR A 300 -97.44 -43.67 82.71
N LEU A 301 -97.12 -42.78 83.66
CA LEU A 301 -96.06 -41.78 83.49
C LEU A 301 -94.66 -42.39 83.32
N ARG A 302 -94.38 -43.59 83.83
CA ARG A 302 -93.13 -44.32 83.53
C ARG A 302 -93.16 -44.94 82.15
N ALA A 303 -94.29 -45.44 81.67
CA ALA A 303 -94.41 -45.90 80.28
C ALA A 303 -94.26 -44.71 79.31
N ASP A 304 -94.88 -43.58 79.61
CA ASP A 304 -94.77 -42.34 78.81
C ASP A 304 -93.37 -41.73 78.88
N LEU A 305 -92.74 -41.69 80.07
CA LEU A 305 -91.36 -41.24 80.26
C LEU A 305 -90.37 -42.22 79.61
N GLN A 306 -90.60 -43.52 79.67
CA GLN A 306 -89.77 -44.51 78.98
C GLN A 306 -89.90 -44.36 77.46
N ALA A 307 -91.12 -44.19 76.93
CA ALA A 307 -91.36 -43.91 75.52
C ALA A 307 -90.83 -42.52 75.09
N SER A 308 -90.77 -41.55 76.01
CA SER A 308 -90.16 -40.24 75.74
C SER A 308 -88.64 -40.28 75.83
N ASN A 309 -88.08 -41.12 76.71
CA ASN A 309 -86.65 -41.36 76.77
C ASN A 309 -86.16 -42.19 75.58
N THR A 310 -86.93 -43.17 75.07
CA THR A 310 -86.58 -43.82 73.79
C THR A 310 -86.60 -42.80 72.66
N ARG A 311 -87.68 -42.01 72.50
CA ARG A 311 -87.71 -40.92 71.50
C ARG A 311 -86.56 -39.92 71.67
N CYS A 312 -86.20 -39.56 72.90
CA CYS A 312 -85.09 -38.63 73.16
C CYS A 312 -83.74 -39.26 72.83
N ASN A 313 -83.53 -40.54 73.16
CA ASN A 313 -82.33 -41.29 72.79
C ASN A 313 -82.24 -41.50 71.27
N ASP A 314 -83.37 -41.75 70.59
CA ASP A 314 -83.45 -41.89 69.12
C ASP A 314 -83.11 -40.57 68.42
N VAL A 315 -83.63 -39.44 68.94
CA VAL A 315 -83.30 -38.08 68.48
C VAL A 315 -81.87 -37.71 68.82
N GLN A 316 -81.34 -38.07 69.99
CA GLN A 316 -79.94 -37.84 70.35
C GLN A 316 -78.98 -38.67 69.47
N ALA A 317 -79.31 -39.93 69.20
CA ALA A 317 -78.57 -40.76 68.25
C ALA A 317 -78.72 -40.24 66.80
N HIS A 318 -79.82 -39.57 66.45
CA HIS A 318 -79.95 -38.85 65.18
C HIS A 318 -79.09 -37.58 65.13
N ALA A 319 -79.06 -36.79 66.21
CA ALA A 319 -78.18 -35.62 66.35
C ALA A 319 -76.71 -36.04 66.20
N SER A 320 -76.23 -37.00 66.99
CA SER A 320 -74.83 -37.47 66.89
C SER A 320 -74.48 -38.13 65.54
N ARG A 321 -75.46 -38.56 64.74
CA ARG A 321 -75.23 -38.97 63.33
C ARG A 321 -75.13 -37.78 62.39
N LEU A 322 -75.92 -36.72 62.60
CA LEU A 322 -75.80 -35.46 61.86
C LEU A 322 -74.48 -34.74 62.20
N ASP A 323 -74.14 -34.65 63.48
CA ASP A 323 -72.88 -34.07 63.97
C ASP A 323 -71.69 -34.77 63.32
N LYS A 324 -71.66 -36.11 63.34
CA LYS A 324 -70.60 -36.91 62.70
C LYS A 324 -70.53 -36.71 61.18
N MET A 325 -71.66 -36.61 60.48
CA MET A 325 -71.64 -36.28 59.04
C MET A 325 -71.19 -34.84 58.78
N SER A 326 -71.42 -33.91 59.72
CA SER A 326 -70.91 -32.54 59.64
C SER A 326 -69.40 -32.49 59.88
N GLU A 327 -68.87 -33.30 60.80
CA GLU A 327 -67.42 -33.48 60.99
C GLU A 327 -66.78 -34.08 59.73
N GLU A 328 -67.33 -35.16 59.18
CA GLU A 328 -66.86 -35.79 57.93
C GLU A 328 -66.91 -34.82 56.73
N PHE A 329 -67.90 -33.93 56.66
CA PHE A 329 -67.99 -32.92 55.61
C PHE A 329 -66.91 -31.83 55.75
N VAL A 330 -66.63 -31.37 56.97
CA VAL A 330 -65.55 -30.39 57.23
C VAL A 330 -64.17 -31.00 57.01
N GLU A 331 -63.96 -32.28 57.34
CA GLU A 331 -62.71 -32.99 56.99
C GLU A 331 -62.53 -33.11 55.47
N LEU A 332 -63.60 -33.37 54.72
CA LEU A 332 -63.58 -33.42 53.26
C LEU A 332 -63.29 -32.04 52.64
N GLU A 333 -63.90 -30.97 53.13
CA GLU A 333 -63.66 -29.60 52.67
C GLU A 333 -62.21 -29.16 52.93
N LEU A 334 -61.67 -29.45 54.12
CA LEU A 334 -60.25 -29.26 54.44
C LEU A 334 -59.31 -30.12 53.58
N CYS A 335 -59.74 -31.32 53.18
CA CYS A 335 -58.97 -32.17 52.27
C CYS A 335 -58.89 -31.55 50.86
N ILE A 336 -60.03 -31.09 50.33
CA ILE A 336 -60.13 -30.41 49.03
C ILE A 336 -59.29 -29.12 49.02
N GLN A 337 -59.34 -28.31 50.07
CA GLN A 337 -58.51 -27.09 50.18
C GLN A 337 -57.01 -27.44 50.15
N ARG A 338 -56.57 -28.44 50.93
CA ARG A 338 -55.16 -28.89 50.93
C ARG A 338 -54.71 -29.41 49.57
N GLN A 339 -55.60 -30.06 48.81
CA GLN A 339 -55.32 -30.49 47.44
C GLN A 339 -55.15 -29.29 46.51
N GLN A 340 -56.06 -28.32 46.53
CA GLN A 340 -55.97 -27.09 45.72
C GLN A 340 -54.67 -26.31 46.02
N GLU A 341 -54.32 -26.15 47.30
CA GLU A 341 -53.05 -25.54 47.71
C GLU A 341 -51.82 -26.32 47.24
N ALA A 342 -51.92 -27.65 47.10
CA ALA A 342 -50.83 -28.49 46.59
C ALA A 342 -50.71 -28.41 45.06
N GLU A 343 -51.83 -28.37 44.34
CA GLU A 343 -51.88 -28.17 42.88
C GLU A 343 -51.35 -26.78 42.49
N GLU A 344 -51.72 -25.72 43.22
CA GLU A 344 -51.18 -24.38 42.99
C GLU A 344 -49.66 -24.30 43.27
N ARG A 345 -49.17 -25.04 44.28
CA ARG A 345 -47.72 -25.18 44.55
C ARG A 345 -47.01 -25.98 43.45
N ALA A 346 -47.64 -27.02 42.90
CA ALA A 346 -47.08 -27.78 41.78
C ALA A 346 -46.97 -26.91 40.52
N GLN A 347 -48.02 -26.18 40.14
CA GLN A 347 -48.01 -25.26 39.00
C GLN A 347 -46.94 -24.16 39.14
N LYS A 348 -46.75 -23.61 40.34
CA LYS A 348 -45.68 -22.65 40.64
C LYS A 348 -44.28 -23.26 40.50
N ALA A 349 -44.11 -24.53 40.90
CA ALA A 349 -42.84 -25.25 40.73
C ALA A 349 -42.56 -25.56 39.25
N GLU A 350 -43.55 -26.01 38.48
CA GLU A 350 -43.45 -26.26 37.04
C GLU A 350 -43.09 -24.99 36.27
N ALA A 351 -43.74 -23.86 36.58
CA ALA A 351 -43.39 -22.55 36.01
C ALA A 351 -41.94 -22.12 36.34
N HIS A 352 -41.46 -22.43 37.55
CA HIS A 352 -40.07 -22.17 37.92
C HIS A 352 -39.09 -23.09 37.17
N VAL A 353 -39.42 -24.36 36.97
CA VAL A 353 -38.61 -25.30 36.17
C VAL A 353 -38.55 -24.87 34.71
N ALA A 354 -39.67 -24.44 34.12
CA ALA A 354 -39.69 -23.89 32.76
C ALA A 354 -38.86 -22.61 32.63
N SER A 355 -38.87 -21.74 33.64
CA SER A 355 -38.01 -20.55 33.70
C SER A 355 -36.52 -20.89 33.81
N LEU A 356 -36.17 -21.95 34.56
CA LEU A 356 -34.80 -22.46 34.65
C LEU A 356 -34.33 -23.11 33.35
N GLN A 357 -35.20 -23.86 32.65
CA GLN A 357 -34.87 -24.41 31.32
C GLN A 357 -34.55 -23.27 30.34
N GLY A 358 -35.40 -22.24 30.29
CA GLY A 358 -35.14 -21.03 29.50
C GLY A 358 -33.93 -20.21 29.98
N VAL A 359 -33.28 -20.54 31.10
CA VAL A 359 -31.95 -20.02 31.48
C VAL A 359 -30.84 -20.96 30.97
N ALA A 360 -31.00 -22.28 31.11
CA ALA A 360 -30.07 -23.27 30.57
C ALA A 360 -29.91 -23.16 29.04
N ASP A 361 -31.01 -23.02 28.30
CA ASP A 361 -31.00 -22.84 26.84
C ASP A 361 -30.20 -21.60 26.41
N ARG A 362 -30.24 -20.53 27.23
CA ARG A 362 -29.46 -19.29 27.01
C ARG A 362 -27.99 -19.43 27.39
N PHE A 363 -27.63 -20.30 28.33
CA PHE A 363 -26.23 -20.66 28.59
C PHE A 363 -25.66 -21.49 27.44
N GLN A 364 -26.37 -22.53 26.97
CA GLN A 364 -25.92 -23.34 25.83
C GLN A 364 -25.70 -22.48 24.58
N ALA A 365 -26.64 -21.58 24.24
CA ALA A 365 -26.48 -20.65 23.12
C ALA A 365 -25.28 -19.69 23.29
N LYS A 366 -24.84 -19.43 24.53
CA LYS A 366 -23.63 -18.65 24.81
C LYS A 366 -22.35 -19.48 24.74
N ASP A 367 -22.38 -20.75 25.13
CA ASP A 367 -21.26 -21.67 24.95
C ASP A 367 -21.00 -21.93 23.45
N GLU A 368 -22.06 -22.01 22.64
CA GLU A 368 -21.97 -22.10 21.17
C GLU A 368 -21.39 -20.81 20.54
N GLU A 369 -21.76 -19.63 21.05
CA GLU A 369 -21.17 -18.34 20.65
C GLU A 369 -19.69 -18.23 21.07
N ILE A 370 -19.35 -18.69 22.28
CA ILE A 370 -17.96 -18.73 22.78
C ILE A 370 -17.11 -19.69 21.95
N GLY A 371 -17.61 -20.89 21.62
CA GLY A 371 -16.92 -21.84 20.74
C GLY A 371 -16.66 -21.25 19.35
N THR A 372 -17.65 -20.56 18.78
CA THR A 372 -17.54 -19.86 17.49
C THR A 372 -16.51 -18.71 17.55
N LEU A 373 -16.44 -17.99 18.66
CA LEU A 373 -15.43 -16.94 18.88
C LEU A 373 -14.03 -17.52 19.07
N MET A 374 -13.89 -18.62 19.81
CA MET A 374 -12.61 -19.29 20.05
C MET A 374 -12.02 -19.87 18.75
N GLN A 375 -12.86 -20.45 17.88
CA GLN A 375 -12.42 -20.88 16.55
C GLN A 375 -11.96 -19.71 15.67
N LYS A 376 -12.60 -18.53 15.78
CA LYS A 376 -12.14 -17.31 15.10
C LYS A 376 -10.82 -16.77 15.66
N VAL A 377 -10.58 -16.89 16.96
CA VAL A 377 -9.29 -16.53 17.57
C VAL A 377 -8.19 -17.43 17.03
N MET A 378 -8.39 -18.76 16.99
CA MET A 378 -7.41 -19.68 16.41
C MET A 378 -7.05 -19.34 14.96
N HIS A 379 -8.05 -19.04 14.11
CA HIS A 379 -7.76 -18.62 12.72
C HIS A 379 -7.02 -17.28 12.63
N LEU A 380 -7.25 -16.34 13.55
CA LEU A 380 -6.49 -15.09 13.61
C LEU A 380 -5.06 -15.31 14.15
N GLU A 381 -4.85 -16.29 15.02
CA GLU A 381 -3.51 -16.73 15.46
C GLU A 381 -2.76 -17.40 14.29
N ASP A 382 -3.41 -18.25 13.50
CA ASP A 382 -2.86 -18.83 12.27
C ASP A 382 -2.49 -17.73 11.24
N ASP A 383 -3.38 -16.76 10.99
CA ASP A 383 -3.13 -15.61 10.10
C ASP A 383 -1.92 -14.77 10.56
N VAL A 384 -1.78 -14.54 11.88
CA VAL A 384 -0.62 -13.81 12.45
C VAL A 384 0.66 -14.62 12.29
N ASN A 385 0.63 -15.92 12.59
CA ASN A 385 1.78 -16.82 12.40
C ASN A 385 2.22 -16.89 10.93
N GLU A 386 1.30 -16.82 9.96
CA GLU A 386 1.65 -16.75 8.54
C GLU A 386 2.29 -15.39 8.17
N ARG A 387 1.78 -14.30 8.72
CA ARG A 387 2.34 -12.94 8.49
C ARG A 387 3.74 -12.80 9.08
N ASP A 388 4.00 -13.37 10.26
CA ASP A 388 5.34 -13.37 10.87
C ASP A 388 6.32 -14.22 10.07
N GLN A 389 5.88 -15.37 9.51
CA GLN A 389 6.70 -16.17 8.58
C GLN A 389 7.03 -15.40 7.29
N ARG A 390 6.05 -14.70 6.71
CA ARG A 390 6.26 -13.84 5.53
C ARG A 390 7.21 -12.67 5.85
N TYR A 391 7.10 -12.06 7.02
CA TYR A 391 7.99 -10.98 7.46
C TYR A 391 9.43 -11.49 7.67
N ALA A 392 9.61 -12.66 8.28
CA ALA A 392 10.93 -13.30 8.43
C ALA A 392 11.57 -13.64 7.07
N ALA A 393 10.77 -14.10 6.10
CA ALA A 393 11.24 -14.34 4.73
C ALA A 393 11.71 -13.04 4.04
N LEU A 394 10.90 -11.97 4.10
CA LEU A 394 11.26 -10.64 3.57
C LEU A 394 12.50 -10.06 4.26
N GLN A 395 12.68 -10.32 5.56
CA GLN A 395 13.87 -9.88 6.30
C GLN A 395 15.14 -10.61 5.85
N GLU A 396 15.06 -11.91 5.52
CA GLU A 396 16.15 -12.68 4.94
C GLU A 396 16.43 -12.29 3.48
N GLU A 397 15.41 -11.95 2.68
CA GLU A 397 15.58 -11.38 1.34
C GLU A 397 16.26 -10.00 1.39
N LEU A 398 15.84 -9.12 2.31
CA LEU A 398 16.50 -7.83 2.55
C LEU A 398 17.96 -8.02 3.01
N ARG A 399 18.23 -9.03 3.84
CA ARG A 399 19.61 -9.38 4.25
C ARG A 399 20.44 -9.89 3.08
N ARG A 400 19.85 -10.70 2.19
CA ARG A 400 20.48 -11.18 0.95
C ARG A 400 20.78 -10.03 0.00
N ALA A 401 19.81 -9.17 -0.31
CA ALA A 401 19.97 -8.00 -1.15
C ALA A 401 21.04 -7.02 -0.62
N ASN A 402 21.12 -6.82 0.71
CA ASN A 402 22.22 -6.05 1.31
C ASN A 402 23.59 -6.73 1.16
N THR A 403 23.64 -8.07 1.22
CA THR A 403 24.88 -8.85 1.00
C THR A 403 25.32 -8.76 -0.46
N GLU A 404 24.39 -8.87 -1.41
CA GLU A 404 24.62 -8.69 -2.85
C GLU A 404 25.06 -7.26 -3.17
N LEU A 405 24.40 -6.23 -2.61
CA LEU A 405 24.79 -4.84 -2.74
C LEU A 405 26.20 -4.56 -2.16
N HIS A 406 26.58 -5.23 -1.07
CA HIS A 406 27.94 -5.15 -0.53
C HIS A 406 28.95 -5.82 -1.46
N GLY A 407 28.61 -6.99 -2.02
CA GLY A 407 29.42 -7.66 -3.04
C GLY A 407 29.61 -6.81 -4.30
N ILE A 408 28.55 -6.16 -4.80
CA ILE A 408 28.60 -5.20 -5.92
C ILE A 408 29.46 -3.98 -5.56
N LYS A 409 29.43 -3.49 -4.32
CA LYS A 409 30.33 -2.41 -3.86
C LYS A 409 31.79 -2.85 -3.79
N GLN A 410 32.08 -4.08 -3.36
CA GLN A 410 33.44 -4.63 -3.40
C GLN A 410 33.92 -4.82 -4.84
N LEU A 411 33.12 -5.45 -5.71
CA LEU A 411 33.43 -5.61 -7.13
C LEU A 411 33.60 -4.25 -7.83
N SER A 412 32.79 -3.25 -7.50
CA SER A 412 32.95 -1.88 -8.02
C SER A 412 34.27 -1.23 -7.56
N GLN A 413 34.70 -1.48 -6.31
CA GLN A 413 36.01 -1.02 -5.82
C GLN A 413 37.16 -1.79 -6.49
N ASP A 414 37.06 -3.12 -6.63
CA ASP A 414 38.08 -3.93 -7.29
C ASP A 414 38.18 -3.64 -8.79
N ASP A 415 37.07 -3.47 -9.50
CA ASP A 415 37.02 -3.06 -10.91
C ASP A 415 37.57 -1.65 -11.12
N THR A 416 37.25 -0.69 -10.24
CA THR A 416 37.83 0.67 -10.35
C THR A 416 39.30 0.71 -9.96
N VAL A 417 39.75 -0.09 -8.99
CA VAL A 417 41.17 -0.27 -8.66
C VAL A 417 41.91 -0.99 -9.79
N GLN A 418 41.32 -2.01 -10.41
CA GLN A 418 41.88 -2.72 -11.57
C GLN A 418 41.91 -1.81 -12.80
N ALA A 419 40.88 -1.00 -13.04
CA ALA A 419 40.87 0.01 -14.09
C ALA A 419 41.96 1.08 -13.85
N LEU A 420 42.15 1.54 -12.59
CA LEU A 420 43.24 2.43 -12.21
C LEU A 420 44.62 1.78 -12.36
N GLN A 421 44.77 0.49 -12.05
CA GLN A 421 46.02 -0.25 -12.28
C GLN A 421 46.29 -0.45 -13.78
N MET A 422 45.29 -0.80 -14.59
CA MET A 422 45.42 -0.88 -16.04
C MET A 422 45.67 0.49 -16.67
N ALA A 423 45.08 1.57 -16.15
CA ALA A 423 45.37 2.94 -16.59
C ALA A 423 46.80 3.34 -16.24
N ARG A 424 47.29 3.01 -15.04
CA ARG A 424 48.70 3.21 -14.64
C ARG A 424 49.66 2.37 -15.49
N GLN A 425 49.34 1.11 -15.78
CA GLN A 425 50.14 0.28 -16.69
C GLN A 425 50.13 0.82 -18.12
N LYS A 426 48.98 1.25 -18.66
CA LYS A 426 48.89 1.90 -19.97
C LYS A 426 49.68 3.21 -20.01
N ALA A 427 49.60 4.05 -18.98
CA ALA A 427 50.40 5.27 -18.88
C ALA A 427 51.91 4.96 -18.84
N ALA A 428 52.32 3.94 -18.08
CA ALA A 428 53.72 3.51 -18.01
C ALA A 428 54.22 2.91 -19.34
N THR A 429 53.40 2.12 -20.05
CA THR A 429 53.79 1.60 -21.37
C THR A 429 53.75 2.68 -22.45
N TYR A 430 52.87 3.67 -22.36
CA TYR A 430 52.94 4.86 -23.21
C TYR A 430 54.21 5.68 -22.93
N GLU A 431 54.57 5.96 -21.67
CA GLU A 431 55.85 6.62 -21.34
C GLU A 431 57.05 5.83 -21.88
N ALA A 432 57.07 4.51 -21.73
CA ALA A 432 58.14 3.65 -22.25
C ALA A 432 58.19 3.66 -23.79
N LEU A 433 57.05 3.62 -24.47
CA LEU A 433 56.96 3.71 -25.93
C LEU A 433 57.38 5.10 -26.45
N THR A 434 57.09 6.16 -25.70
CA THR A 434 57.55 7.52 -26.01
C THR A 434 59.07 7.61 -25.87
N LEU A 435 59.65 7.11 -24.78
CA LEU A 435 61.10 7.07 -24.58
C LEU A 435 61.82 6.26 -25.67
N LEU A 436 61.29 5.07 -26.03
CA LEU A 436 61.82 4.27 -27.14
C LEU A 436 61.74 5.00 -28.49
N ASN A 437 60.71 5.81 -28.74
CA ASN A 437 60.63 6.66 -29.94
C ASN A 437 61.63 7.83 -29.90
N GLU A 438 61.92 8.39 -28.72
CA GLU A 438 62.94 9.43 -28.56
C GLU A 438 64.36 8.86 -28.75
N GLU A 439 64.67 7.71 -28.15
CA GLU A 439 65.94 6.98 -28.38
C GLU A 439 66.09 6.57 -29.85
N LYS A 440 65.04 5.99 -30.45
CA LYS A 440 65.03 5.66 -31.88
C LYS A 440 65.35 6.89 -32.73
N LYS A 441 64.71 8.02 -32.46
CA LYS A 441 64.93 9.26 -33.23
C LYS A 441 66.34 9.83 -33.02
N ALA A 442 66.91 9.69 -31.83
CA ALA A 442 68.31 10.06 -31.56
C ALA A 442 69.28 9.14 -32.32
N LEU A 443 69.01 7.83 -32.39
CA LEU A 443 69.79 6.87 -33.17
C LEU A 443 69.66 7.10 -34.69
N GLU A 444 68.46 7.45 -35.19
CA GLU A 444 68.25 7.85 -36.59
C GLU A 444 69.05 9.12 -36.95
N GLU A 445 69.14 10.09 -36.04
CA GLU A 445 69.94 11.31 -36.24
C GLU A 445 71.46 11.03 -36.14
N GLN A 446 71.89 10.18 -35.21
CA GLN A 446 73.29 9.71 -35.15
C GLN A 446 73.69 8.94 -36.42
N LEU A 447 72.81 8.08 -36.94
CA LEU A 447 73.03 7.37 -38.19
C LEU A 447 73.19 8.36 -39.35
N ARG A 448 72.30 9.37 -39.45
CA ARG A 448 72.36 10.44 -40.46
C ARG A 448 73.66 11.24 -40.40
N LEU A 449 74.18 11.50 -39.20
CA LEU A 449 75.49 12.15 -39.00
C LEU A 449 76.66 11.25 -39.41
N VAL A 450 76.61 9.95 -39.13
CA VAL A 450 77.62 8.98 -39.57
C VAL A 450 77.61 8.80 -41.09
N GLU A 451 76.43 8.73 -41.71
CA GLU A 451 76.27 8.71 -43.18
C GLU A 451 76.84 9.97 -43.82
N GLY A 452 76.55 11.16 -43.26
CA GLY A 452 77.14 12.42 -43.71
C GLY A 452 78.67 12.46 -43.60
N ARG A 453 79.24 11.92 -42.52
CA ARG A 453 80.70 11.78 -42.37
C ARG A 453 81.32 10.77 -43.35
N LEU A 454 80.64 9.67 -43.63
CA LEU A 454 81.06 8.69 -44.63
C LEU A 454 81.00 9.26 -46.05
N GLU A 455 80.00 10.07 -46.38
CA GLU A 455 79.89 10.73 -47.68
C GLU A 455 80.96 11.80 -47.87
N ALA A 456 81.20 12.65 -46.85
CA ALA A 456 82.31 13.60 -46.86
C ALA A 456 83.67 12.88 -46.99
N GLY A 457 83.84 11.73 -46.34
CA GLY A 457 85.02 10.87 -46.48
C GLY A 457 85.17 10.26 -47.88
N ARG A 458 84.07 9.91 -48.56
CA ARG A 458 84.08 9.47 -49.96
C ARG A 458 84.52 10.60 -50.90
N VAL A 459 83.94 11.80 -50.75
CA VAL A 459 84.32 12.98 -51.55
C VAL A 459 85.81 13.30 -51.38
N ALA A 460 86.30 13.40 -50.14
CA ALA A 460 87.72 13.67 -49.87
C ALA A 460 88.66 12.57 -50.42
N LEU A 461 88.22 11.30 -50.43
CA LEU A 461 88.97 10.19 -51.03
C LEU A 461 89.02 10.28 -52.56
N ASP A 462 87.94 10.72 -53.21
CA ASP A 462 87.90 10.91 -54.66
C ASP A 462 88.67 12.17 -55.09
N GLU A 463 88.60 13.26 -54.34
CA GLU A 463 89.49 14.42 -54.52
C GLU A 463 90.97 14.01 -54.39
N ALA A 464 91.31 13.18 -53.41
CA ALA A 464 92.66 12.63 -53.25
C ALA A 464 93.07 11.70 -54.39
N LYS A 465 92.14 10.92 -54.98
CA LYS A 465 92.42 10.16 -56.22
C LYS A 465 92.70 11.08 -57.40
N ASP A 466 91.95 12.18 -57.55
CA ASP A 466 92.17 13.14 -58.64
C ASP A 466 93.45 13.95 -58.48
N VAL A 467 93.89 14.23 -57.24
CA VAL A 467 95.24 14.76 -56.98
C VAL A 467 96.31 13.73 -57.32
N ASN A 468 96.15 12.47 -56.88
CA ASN A 468 97.12 11.41 -57.21
C ASN A 468 97.18 11.10 -58.71
N GLN A 469 96.07 11.14 -59.44
CA GLN A 469 96.05 10.99 -60.90
C GLN A 469 96.79 12.14 -61.60
N ARG A 470 96.67 13.38 -61.10
CA ARG A 470 97.44 14.53 -61.59
C ARG A 470 98.94 14.36 -61.32
N LEU A 471 99.33 14.01 -60.08
CA LEU A 471 100.73 13.73 -59.73
C LEU A 471 101.32 12.57 -60.55
N VAL A 472 100.54 11.52 -60.83
CA VAL A 472 100.95 10.43 -61.71
C VAL A 472 101.06 10.88 -63.17
N ALA A 473 100.18 11.77 -63.65
CA ALA A 473 100.30 12.36 -64.99
C ALA A 473 101.54 13.26 -65.13
N GLU A 474 101.84 14.06 -64.09
CA GLU A 474 103.03 14.91 -64.00
C GLU A 474 104.32 14.08 -63.92
N LEU A 475 104.34 13.01 -63.12
CA LEU A 475 105.44 12.04 -63.09
C LEU A 475 105.65 11.36 -64.45
N ASN A 476 104.57 10.95 -65.14
CA ASN A 476 104.67 10.39 -66.49
C ASN A 476 105.11 11.43 -67.53
N ALA A 477 104.81 12.71 -67.34
CA ALA A 477 105.29 13.80 -68.19
C ALA A 477 106.79 14.04 -67.97
N HIS A 478 107.24 14.17 -66.72
CA HIS A 478 108.67 14.27 -66.37
C HIS A 478 109.45 13.00 -66.70
N GLN A 479 108.83 11.82 -66.71
CA GLN A 479 109.51 10.60 -67.16
C GLN A 479 109.71 10.62 -68.68
N LYS A 480 108.72 11.05 -69.47
CA LYS A 480 108.92 11.29 -70.93
C LYS A 480 109.92 12.41 -71.22
N GLU A 481 109.96 13.45 -70.39
CA GLU A 481 110.98 14.51 -70.46
C GLU A 481 112.38 13.94 -70.19
N ASN A 482 112.55 13.11 -69.15
CA ASN A 482 113.80 12.40 -68.89
C ASN A 482 114.15 11.40 -70.00
N ASP A 483 113.18 10.65 -70.55
CA ASP A 483 113.41 9.71 -71.65
C ASP A 483 113.88 10.46 -72.91
N THR A 484 113.26 11.59 -73.27
CA THR A 484 113.70 12.42 -74.40
C THR A 484 115.03 13.12 -74.17
N LEU A 485 115.33 13.57 -72.93
CA LEU A 485 116.66 14.05 -72.55
C LEU A 485 117.70 12.93 -72.61
N GLN A 486 117.32 11.69 -72.30
CA GLN A 486 118.20 10.51 -72.37
C GLN A 486 118.41 10.03 -73.81
N GLU A 487 117.42 10.17 -74.70
CA GLU A 487 117.59 10.00 -76.15
C GLU A 487 118.49 11.09 -76.73
N GLN A 488 118.34 12.36 -76.35
CA GLN A 488 119.26 13.44 -76.74
C GLN A 488 120.71 13.17 -76.25
N ARG A 489 120.85 12.66 -75.01
CA ARG A 489 122.14 12.30 -74.40
C ARG A 489 122.81 11.10 -75.11
N ASN A 490 122.02 10.10 -75.49
CA ASN A 490 122.51 8.92 -76.22
C ASN A 490 122.73 9.21 -77.72
N GLY A 491 122.07 10.22 -78.29
CA GLY A 491 122.19 10.62 -79.69
C GLY A 491 123.38 11.53 -80.02
N SER A 492 124.10 12.06 -79.03
CA SER A 492 125.17 13.07 -79.23
C SER A 492 126.41 12.86 -78.35
N GLN A 493 126.90 11.62 -78.18
CA GLN A 493 128.13 11.33 -77.42
C GLN A 493 129.24 10.67 -78.27
N VAL A 494 129.71 11.36 -79.32
CA VAL A 494 130.93 11.00 -80.07
C VAL A 494 131.82 12.23 -80.31
N LEU A 495 133.00 12.21 -79.68
CA LEU A 495 134.20 13.07 -79.83
C LEU A 495 134.17 14.57 -79.40
N GLU A 496 134.83 14.77 -78.26
CA GLU A 496 136.02 15.64 -78.06
C GLU A 496 135.97 17.18 -77.81
N LYS A 497 136.38 17.51 -76.56
CA LYS A 497 137.49 18.41 -76.15
C LYS A 497 137.39 19.95 -76.30
N SER A 498 137.80 20.59 -75.18
CA SER A 498 138.57 21.85 -75.08
C SER A 498 137.79 23.17 -75.27
N VAL A 499 138.13 24.33 -74.66
CA VAL A 499 139.09 24.68 -73.56
C VAL A 499 138.76 26.11 -73.03
N THR A 500 139.24 26.49 -71.83
CA THR A 500 139.26 27.87 -71.22
C THR A 500 137.91 28.57 -70.91
N ASP A 501 137.77 29.61 -70.07
CA ASP A 501 138.39 30.08 -68.78
C ASP A 501 137.58 31.36 -68.34
N THR A 502 137.76 32.17 -67.27
CA THR A 502 138.76 32.35 -66.19
C THR A 502 138.08 32.92 -64.91
N GLY A 503 138.47 32.41 -63.72
CA GLY A 503 138.36 33.15 -62.43
C GLY A 503 136.98 33.25 -61.76
N SER A 504 136.85 33.59 -60.47
CA SER A 504 137.84 33.90 -59.41
C SER A 504 137.12 33.94 -58.04
N GLN A 505 137.73 33.72 -56.86
CA GLN A 505 139.04 33.17 -56.46
C GLN A 505 139.03 32.88 -54.93
N THR A 506 139.69 31.78 -54.49
CA THR A 506 140.62 31.59 -53.33
C THR A 506 140.46 32.36 -51.98
N THR A 507 141.09 32.03 -50.86
CA THR A 507 142.15 31.07 -50.42
C THR A 507 141.68 30.38 -49.13
N GLU A 508 141.91 29.08 -48.88
CA GLU A 508 143.16 28.49 -48.38
C GLU A 508 143.79 29.18 -47.15
N GLU A 509 143.75 28.53 -45.99
CA GLU A 509 144.92 28.33 -45.13
C GLU A 509 144.73 27.07 -44.26
N LEU A 510 145.83 26.41 -43.87
CA LEU A 510 145.80 25.13 -43.13
C LEU A 510 145.77 25.38 -41.61
N ILE A 511 145.12 24.50 -40.82
CA ILE A 511 145.61 23.97 -39.52
C ILE A 511 144.60 22.98 -38.88
N ASN A 512 145.13 21.93 -38.24
CA ASN A 512 144.48 20.92 -37.37
C ASN A 512 143.24 20.15 -37.87
N TYR A 513 143.46 18.86 -38.16
CA TYR A 513 142.45 17.90 -38.62
C TYR A 513 141.56 17.29 -37.50
N GLU A 514 141.78 17.65 -36.23
CA GLU A 514 141.24 16.93 -35.07
C GLU A 514 140.08 17.67 -34.36
N THR A 515 139.97 18.99 -34.55
CA THR A 515 138.87 19.83 -34.01
C THR A 515 137.72 20.05 -34.99
N TYR A 516 137.95 19.98 -36.32
CA TYR A 516 136.87 20.07 -37.30
C TYR A 516 135.98 18.82 -37.34
N ALA A 517 136.52 17.63 -37.04
CA ALA A 517 135.71 16.45 -36.78
C ALA A 517 134.79 16.67 -35.57
N GLN A 518 135.34 17.18 -34.47
CA GLN A 518 134.56 17.50 -33.26
C GLN A 518 133.52 18.60 -33.51
N ALA A 519 133.80 19.61 -34.32
CA ALA A 519 132.84 20.67 -34.67
C ALA A 519 131.73 20.19 -35.64
N ALA A 520 132.06 19.31 -36.59
CA ALA A 520 131.09 18.70 -37.49
C ALA A 520 130.19 17.69 -36.76
N ASP A 521 130.74 16.90 -35.83
CA ASP A 521 129.93 16.09 -34.92
C ASP A 521 129.13 16.98 -33.96
N HIS A 522 129.67 18.08 -33.41
CA HIS A 522 128.86 18.99 -32.58
C HIS A 522 127.69 19.59 -33.36
N LEU A 523 127.88 19.97 -34.63
CA LEU A 523 126.79 20.43 -35.49
C LEU A 523 125.80 19.30 -35.81
N ARG A 524 126.25 18.06 -36.01
CA ARG A 524 125.37 16.90 -36.19
C ARG A 524 124.59 16.57 -34.93
N THR A 525 125.21 16.65 -33.76
CA THR A 525 124.57 16.49 -32.44
C THR A 525 123.55 17.60 -32.22
N VAL A 526 123.90 18.87 -32.43
CA VAL A 526 122.96 20.00 -32.30
C VAL A 526 121.83 19.94 -33.33
N THR A 527 122.08 19.41 -34.54
CA THR A 527 121.01 19.18 -35.53
C THR A 527 120.08 18.05 -35.07
N GLY A 528 120.64 16.93 -34.56
CA GLY A 528 119.85 15.85 -33.97
C GLY A 528 119.10 16.24 -32.70
N GLU A 529 119.66 17.13 -31.87
CA GLU A 529 119.00 17.75 -30.73
C GLU A 529 117.87 18.67 -31.17
N LEU A 530 118.05 19.45 -32.25
CA LEU A 530 116.99 20.28 -32.85
C LEU A 530 115.90 19.45 -33.54
N GLU A 531 116.24 18.30 -34.12
CA GLU A 531 115.28 17.33 -34.67
C GLU A 531 114.53 16.59 -33.56
N SER A 532 115.18 16.25 -32.44
CA SER A 532 114.54 15.74 -31.22
C SER A 532 113.60 16.77 -30.63
N LEU A 533 114.06 18.01 -30.41
CA LEU A 533 113.23 19.13 -29.92
C LEU A 533 112.07 19.46 -30.86
N ARG A 534 112.22 19.25 -32.18
CA ARG A 534 111.09 19.34 -33.11
C ARG A 534 110.11 18.19 -32.94
N ALA A 535 110.59 16.94 -32.85
CA ALA A 535 109.73 15.78 -32.64
C ALA A 535 108.97 15.88 -31.30
N GLU A 536 109.65 16.26 -30.23
CA GLU A 536 109.07 16.56 -28.91
C GLU A 536 108.05 17.70 -28.99
N PHE A 537 108.31 18.75 -29.77
CA PHE A 537 107.35 19.85 -29.97
C PHE A 537 106.12 19.41 -30.78
N GLU A 538 106.31 18.59 -31.83
CA GLU A 538 105.22 18.02 -32.64
C GLU A 538 104.38 17.03 -31.81
N GLU A 539 105.00 16.19 -30.97
CA GLU A 539 104.33 15.29 -30.02
C GLU A 539 103.58 16.06 -28.93
N LEU A 540 104.16 17.13 -28.36
CA LEU A 540 103.48 18.03 -27.43
C LEU A 540 102.33 18.79 -28.11
N GLN A 541 102.46 19.17 -29.38
CA GLN A 541 101.40 19.83 -30.13
C GLN A 541 100.26 18.86 -30.49
N GLN A 542 100.57 17.60 -30.81
CA GLN A 542 99.57 16.54 -30.97
C GLN A 542 98.86 16.26 -29.64
N SER A 543 99.60 16.03 -28.56
CA SER A 543 99.05 15.80 -27.22
C SER A 543 98.16 16.96 -26.74
N ARG A 544 98.56 18.21 -27.03
CA ARG A 544 97.72 19.39 -26.80
C ARG A 544 96.40 19.32 -27.59
N ASN A 545 96.44 18.93 -28.86
CA ASN A 545 95.22 18.82 -29.68
C ASN A 545 94.30 17.71 -29.16
N GLU A 546 94.84 16.54 -28.83
CA GLU A 546 94.10 15.42 -28.23
C GLU A 546 93.48 15.82 -26.88
N LEU A 547 94.19 16.61 -26.07
CA LEU A 547 93.66 17.18 -24.82
C LEU A 547 92.56 18.22 -25.09
N GLN A 548 92.69 19.04 -26.13
CA GLN A 548 91.68 20.04 -26.51
C GLN A 548 90.39 19.37 -27.01
N ASP A 549 90.51 18.34 -27.85
CA ASP A 549 89.38 17.50 -28.27
C ASP A 549 88.75 16.77 -27.08
N SER A 550 89.56 16.28 -26.12
CA SER A 550 89.06 15.65 -24.89
C SER A 550 88.26 16.63 -24.02
N VAL A 551 88.74 17.87 -23.87
CA VAL A 551 88.02 18.94 -23.16
C VAL A 551 86.72 19.28 -23.89
N GLN A 552 86.71 19.32 -25.23
CA GLN A 552 85.52 19.63 -26.00
C GLN A 552 84.46 18.51 -25.92
N ASN A 553 84.87 17.24 -25.89
CA ASN A 553 83.97 16.11 -25.62
C ASN A 553 83.42 16.11 -24.18
N LEU A 554 84.24 16.48 -23.18
CA LEU A 554 83.78 16.65 -21.79
C LEU A 554 82.78 17.79 -21.65
N GLN A 555 82.98 18.90 -22.36
CA GLN A 555 82.03 20.01 -22.41
C GLN A 555 80.68 19.58 -23.03
N GLN A 556 80.72 18.88 -24.17
CA GLN A 556 79.49 18.40 -24.82
C GLN A 556 78.73 17.39 -23.94
N THR A 557 79.42 16.43 -23.32
CA THR A 557 78.77 15.45 -22.44
C THR A 557 78.23 16.08 -21.14
N GLN A 558 78.84 17.15 -20.64
CA GLN A 558 78.27 17.97 -19.57
C GLN A 558 76.98 18.68 -20.02
N ASP A 559 76.97 19.30 -21.20
CA ASP A 559 75.78 19.99 -21.73
C ASP A 559 74.61 19.00 -21.97
N GLU A 560 74.90 17.81 -22.51
CA GLU A 560 73.94 16.71 -22.69
C GLU A 560 73.37 16.22 -21.36
N LEU A 561 74.21 16.06 -20.32
CA LEU A 561 73.78 15.74 -18.96
C LEU A 561 72.90 16.83 -18.35
N GLU A 562 73.23 18.11 -18.55
CA GLU A 562 72.42 19.22 -18.01
C GLU A 562 71.05 19.31 -18.70
N VAL A 563 70.98 19.05 -20.01
CA VAL A 563 69.71 18.91 -20.75
C VAL A 563 68.89 17.72 -20.25
N GLY A 564 69.53 16.55 -20.06
CA GLY A 564 68.88 15.36 -19.51
C GLY A 564 68.34 15.57 -18.08
N TYR A 565 69.11 16.26 -17.24
CA TYR A 565 68.69 16.64 -15.88
C TYR A 565 67.50 17.60 -15.92
N LYS A 566 67.57 18.69 -16.71
CA LYS A 566 66.46 19.65 -16.89
C LYS A 566 65.18 18.97 -17.39
N LYS A 567 65.28 18.04 -18.35
CA LYS A 567 64.14 17.25 -18.84
C LYS A 567 63.53 16.37 -17.74
N THR A 568 64.36 15.71 -16.94
CA THR A 568 63.93 14.84 -15.83
C THR A 568 63.24 15.64 -14.73
N VAL A 569 63.85 16.76 -14.28
CA VAL A 569 63.25 17.66 -13.28
C VAL A 569 61.92 18.23 -13.78
N SER A 570 61.82 18.58 -15.06
CA SER A 570 60.56 19.09 -15.65
C SER A 570 59.45 18.03 -15.67
N ARG A 571 59.79 16.76 -15.96
CA ARG A 571 58.84 15.63 -15.96
C ARG A 571 58.35 15.29 -14.55
N GLU A 572 59.23 15.24 -13.55
CA GLU A 572 58.82 15.00 -12.15
C GLU A 572 58.05 16.19 -11.56
N ARG A 573 58.41 17.43 -11.93
CA ARG A 573 57.62 18.62 -11.58
C ARG A 573 56.21 18.53 -12.16
N TYR A 574 56.05 18.22 -13.45
CA TYR A 574 54.75 18.07 -14.08
C TYR A 574 53.92 16.93 -13.45
N LYS A 575 54.53 15.80 -13.09
CA LYS A 575 53.87 14.73 -12.33
C LYS A 575 53.39 15.23 -10.96
N SER A 576 54.24 15.96 -10.21
CA SER A 576 53.88 16.48 -8.89
C SER A 576 52.76 17.53 -8.98
N GLU A 577 52.81 18.43 -9.96
CA GLU A 577 51.76 19.43 -10.20
C GLU A 577 50.43 18.76 -10.63
N SER A 578 50.50 17.69 -11.45
CA SER A 578 49.35 16.86 -11.82
C SER A 578 48.72 16.14 -10.62
N PHE A 579 49.51 15.48 -9.78
CA PHE A 579 49.02 14.85 -8.54
C PHE A 579 48.44 15.87 -7.55
N GLN A 580 49.05 17.06 -7.43
CA GLN A 580 48.52 18.13 -6.59
C GLN A 580 47.14 18.62 -7.09
N ASN A 581 46.98 18.78 -8.41
CA ASN A 581 45.69 19.13 -9.02
C ASN A 581 44.64 18.03 -8.81
N GLN A 582 45.01 16.76 -8.92
CA GLN A 582 44.09 15.64 -8.66
C GLN A 582 43.67 15.56 -7.18
N LEU A 583 44.58 15.86 -6.24
CA LEU A 583 44.25 15.98 -4.81
C LEU A 583 43.27 17.13 -4.54
N VAL A 584 43.46 18.30 -5.17
CA VAL A 584 42.55 19.44 -5.03
C VAL A 584 41.16 19.12 -5.59
N LEU A 585 41.06 18.42 -6.73
CA LEU A 585 39.77 17.97 -7.28
C LEU A 585 39.05 17.03 -6.30
N LEU A 586 39.73 16.00 -5.78
CA LEU A 586 39.17 15.08 -4.80
C LEU A 586 38.79 15.78 -3.48
N GLN A 587 39.52 16.83 -3.07
CA GLN A 587 39.16 17.64 -1.90
C GLN A 587 37.88 18.46 -2.15
N ASN A 588 37.72 19.04 -3.34
CA ASN A 588 36.52 19.77 -3.72
C ASN A 588 35.30 18.82 -3.82
N GLU A 589 35.46 17.64 -4.43
CA GLU A 589 34.40 16.62 -4.52
C GLU A 589 33.94 16.13 -3.14
N ASN A 590 34.88 15.90 -2.22
CA ASN A 590 34.53 15.55 -0.82
C ASN A 590 33.86 16.72 -0.08
N GLY A 591 34.24 17.97 -0.36
CA GLY A 591 33.56 19.16 0.14
C GLY A 591 32.11 19.21 -0.33
N GLU A 592 31.87 19.12 -1.65
CA GLU A 592 30.53 19.08 -2.22
C GLU A 592 29.68 17.92 -1.67
N LEU A 593 30.26 16.74 -1.46
CA LEU A 593 29.54 15.60 -0.87
C LEU A 593 29.19 15.84 0.61
N SER A 594 30.08 16.49 1.36
CA SER A 594 29.81 16.90 2.75
C SER A 594 28.68 17.94 2.80
N ASP A 595 28.71 18.96 1.95
CA ASP A 595 27.67 19.99 1.86
C ASP A 595 26.31 19.40 1.44
N LYS A 596 26.30 18.47 0.48
CA LYS A 596 25.10 17.73 0.06
C LYS A 596 24.54 16.87 1.20
N MET A 597 25.40 16.24 2.00
CA MET A 597 24.97 15.42 3.15
C MET A 597 24.42 16.28 4.30
N GLU A 598 25.05 17.42 4.60
CA GLU A 598 24.52 18.39 5.60
C GLU A 598 23.20 19.00 5.12
N ALA A 599 23.03 19.30 3.83
CA ALA A 599 21.75 19.73 3.27
C ALA A 599 20.65 18.69 3.51
N LEU A 600 20.90 17.42 3.18
CA LEU A 600 19.95 16.31 3.42
C LEU A 600 19.61 16.14 4.92
N TYR A 601 20.58 16.28 5.83
CA TYR A 601 20.31 16.25 7.27
C TYR A 601 19.44 17.43 7.75
N ASN A 602 19.61 18.62 7.16
CA ASN A 602 18.77 19.77 7.49
C ASN A 602 17.37 19.65 6.89
N ASP A 603 17.20 19.06 5.70
CA ASP A 603 15.88 18.81 5.10
C ASP A 603 15.11 17.73 5.85
N LEU A 604 15.76 16.62 6.24
CA LEU A 604 15.17 15.60 7.12
C LEU A 604 14.70 16.20 8.45
N ARG A 605 15.45 17.16 9.01
CA ARG A 605 15.06 17.88 10.23
C ARG A 605 13.84 18.77 10.03
N LYS A 606 13.67 19.39 8.86
CA LYS A 606 12.47 20.19 8.51
C LYS A 606 11.25 19.29 8.37
N GLU A 607 11.36 18.17 7.66
CA GLU A 607 10.27 17.19 7.52
C GLU A 607 9.82 16.64 8.87
N GLN A 608 10.76 16.31 9.77
CA GLN A 608 10.41 15.90 11.13
C GLN A 608 9.66 17.01 11.90
N GLN A 609 10.10 18.26 11.80
CA GLN A 609 9.43 19.41 12.43
C GLN A 609 8.02 19.67 11.84
N LEU A 610 7.83 19.48 10.53
CA LEU A 610 6.52 19.59 9.88
C LEU A 610 5.58 18.46 10.32
N ASN A 611 6.07 17.23 10.45
CA ASN A 611 5.30 16.10 10.95
C ASN A 611 4.91 16.29 12.43
N ASP A 612 5.84 16.73 13.28
CA ASP A 612 5.57 17.05 14.69
C ASP A 612 4.52 18.17 14.82
N ALA A 613 4.59 19.21 13.97
CA ALA A 613 3.59 20.27 13.91
C ALA A 613 2.21 19.75 13.47
N HIS A 614 2.16 18.91 12.43
CA HIS A 614 0.90 18.28 11.96
C HIS A 614 0.30 17.34 13.02
N ILE A 615 1.12 16.62 13.78
CA ILE A 615 0.68 15.81 14.93
C ILE A 615 0.04 16.68 16.02
N LEU A 616 0.61 17.87 16.29
CA LEU A 616 0.04 18.85 17.23
C LEU A 616 -1.28 19.45 16.71
N GLU A 617 -1.36 19.84 15.44
CA GLU A 617 -2.61 20.32 14.81
C GLU A 617 -3.70 19.23 14.84
N MET A 618 -3.35 17.97 14.55
CA MET A 618 -4.27 16.84 14.65
C MET A 618 -4.68 16.54 16.09
N ALA A 619 -3.81 16.78 17.09
CA ALA A 619 -4.16 16.67 18.50
C ALA A 619 -5.13 17.78 18.94
N GLU A 620 -4.88 19.04 18.53
CA GLU A 620 -5.78 20.15 18.83
C GLU A 620 -7.14 19.98 18.11
N LEU A 621 -7.15 19.57 16.85
CA LEU A 621 -8.38 19.30 16.10
C LEU A 621 -9.19 18.18 16.77
N LYS A 622 -8.54 17.10 17.23
CA LYS A 622 -9.19 16.05 18.04
C LYS A 622 -9.75 16.62 19.34
N GLN A 623 -9.00 17.47 20.06
CA GLN A 623 -9.48 18.11 21.29
C GLN A 623 -10.69 19.03 21.04
N ARG A 624 -10.69 19.82 19.97
CA ARG A 624 -11.81 20.69 19.58
C ARG A 624 -13.04 19.87 19.17
N VAL A 625 -12.88 18.82 18.37
CA VAL A 625 -13.98 17.94 17.90
C VAL A 625 -14.54 17.06 19.02
N LEU A 626 -13.70 16.65 19.98
CA LEU A 626 -14.11 15.89 21.17
C LEU A 626 -14.51 16.79 22.36
N SER A 627 -14.54 18.11 22.19
CA SER A 627 -15.03 19.03 23.22
C SER A 627 -16.49 18.73 23.57
N ARG A 628 -16.82 18.86 24.86
CA ARG A 628 -18.17 18.57 25.37
C ARG A 628 -19.21 19.47 24.71
N GLU A 629 -18.81 20.70 24.41
CA GLU A 629 -19.57 21.77 23.80
C GLU A 629 -19.88 21.44 22.33
N ALA A 630 -18.89 20.99 21.55
CA ALA A 630 -19.11 20.53 20.17
C ALA A 630 -20.00 19.28 20.12
N ILE A 631 -19.76 18.30 21.00
CA ILE A 631 -20.59 17.09 21.10
C ILE A 631 -22.04 17.44 21.50
N GLN A 632 -22.23 18.39 22.41
CA GLN A 632 -23.56 18.86 22.82
C GLN A 632 -24.27 19.61 21.69
N LEU A 633 -23.57 20.47 20.95
CA LEU A 633 -24.12 21.17 19.79
C LEU A 633 -24.51 20.18 18.68
N LEU A 634 -23.67 19.19 18.38
CA LEU A 634 -23.98 18.13 17.41
C LEU A 634 -25.20 17.29 17.80
N ARG A 635 -25.36 16.98 19.09
CA ARG A 635 -26.58 16.32 19.60
C ARG A 635 -27.81 17.21 19.41
N GLN A 636 -27.73 18.50 19.75
CA GLN A 636 -28.84 19.43 19.55
C GLN A 636 -29.23 19.58 18.08
N THR A 637 -28.27 19.59 17.14
CA THR A 637 -28.59 19.60 15.70
C THR A 637 -29.17 18.27 15.21
N GLN A 638 -28.71 17.13 15.73
CA GLN A 638 -29.30 15.82 15.46
C GLN A 638 -30.75 15.73 15.96
N ASP A 639 -31.02 16.13 17.22
CA ASP A 639 -32.37 16.11 17.81
C ASP A 639 -33.34 17.03 17.03
N SER A 640 -32.85 18.19 16.57
CA SER A 640 -33.61 19.12 15.72
C SER A 640 -33.89 18.55 14.32
N LEU A 641 -32.92 17.86 13.72
CA LEU A 641 -33.09 17.18 12.43
C LEU A 641 -34.07 16.00 12.55
N GLU A 642 -33.92 15.15 13.55
CA GLU A 642 -34.80 14.00 13.81
C GLU A 642 -36.24 14.46 14.03
N LYS A 643 -36.44 15.54 14.80
CA LYS A 643 -37.77 16.17 14.96
C LYS A 643 -38.33 16.70 13.63
N THR A 644 -37.50 17.33 12.81
CA THR A 644 -37.92 17.88 11.50
C THR A 644 -38.31 16.77 10.52
N VAL A 645 -37.52 15.70 10.44
CA VAL A 645 -37.80 14.52 9.60
C VAL A 645 -39.08 13.82 10.06
N ASN A 646 -39.30 13.68 11.37
CA ASN A 646 -40.54 13.10 11.91
C ASN A 646 -41.78 13.94 11.53
N SER A 647 -41.73 15.27 11.65
CA SER A 647 -42.86 16.12 11.23
C SER A 647 -43.12 16.12 9.71
N LEU A 648 -42.09 15.91 8.88
CA LEU A 648 -42.27 15.69 7.44
C LEU A 648 -42.90 14.32 7.16
N LEU A 649 -42.49 13.27 7.89
CA LEU A 649 -43.04 11.92 7.76
C LEU A 649 -44.52 11.87 8.19
N GLU A 650 -44.87 12.55 9.30
CA GLU A 650 -46.27 12.74 9.73
C GLU A 650 -47.12 13.43 8.66
N ALA A 651 -46.59 14.47 8.00
CA ALA A 651 -47.29 15.20 6.95
C ALA A 651 -47.48 14.38 5.66
N GLU A 652 -46.46 13.66 5.19
CA GLU A 652 -46.60 12.78 4.02
C GLU A 652 -47.56 11.62 4.31
N ASN A 653 -47.46 10.98 5.47
CA ASN A 653 -48.37 9.89 5.88
C ASN A 653 -49.83 10.35 5.95
N ALA A 654 -50.10 11.58 6.41
CA ALA A 654 -51.45 12.14 6.36
C ALA A 654 -51.95 12.31 4.91
N SER A 655 -51.06 12.68 3.98
CA SER A 655 -51.39 12.87 2.56
C SER A 655 -51.52 11.56 1.76
N GLU A 656 -50.94 10.45 2.23
CA GLU A 656 -50.94 9.13 1.56
C GLU A 656 -52.36 8.68 1.14
N SER A 657 -53.35 8.95 2.01
CA SER A 657 -54.77 8.69 1.78
C SER A 657 -55.33 9.31 0.47
N THR A 658 -54.74 10.40 -0.02
CA THR A 658 -55.12 11.08 -1.27
C THR A 658 -54.56 10.36 -2.51
N PHE A 659 -53.52 9.53 -2.33
CA PHE A 659 -52.83 8.80 -3.40
C PHE A 659 -53.15 7.29 -3.40
N THR A 660 -53.99 6.81 -2.49
CA THR A 660 -54.41 5.39 -2.42
C THR A 660 -55.70 5.11 -3.18
N CYS A 661 -55.68 4.03 -3.98
CA CYS A 661 -56.85 3.46 -4.63
C CYS A 661 -57.75 2.73 -3.62
N LEU A 662 -58.96 3.24 -3.41
CA LEU A 662 -59.94 2.73 -2.43
C LEU A 662 -60.43 1.29 -2.68
N GLN A 663 -60.07 0.67 -3.82
CA GLN A 663 -60.43 -0.72 -4.14
C GLN A 663 -59.33 -1.74 -3.78
N CYS A 664 -58.09 -1.31 -3.59
CA CYS A 664 -56.97 -2.18 -3.17
C CYS A 664 -56.19 -1.66 -1.95
N MET A 665 -56.47 -0.43 -1.50
CA MET A 665 -55.76 0.26 -0.41
C MET A 665 -54.24 0.34 -0.64
N GLN A 666 -53.84 0.51 -1.90
CA GLN A 666 -52.44 0.72 -2.33
C GLN A 666 -52.36 2.02 -3.15
N LEU A 667 -51.15 2.58 -3.29
CA LEU A 667 -50.91 3.75 -4.12
C LEU A 667 -51.36 3.53 -5.59
N PHE A 668 -51.79 4.61 -6.27
CA PHE A 668 -52.31 4.52 -7.63
C PHE A 668 -51.27 4.06 -8.67
N THR A 669 -51.39 2.81 -9.10
CA THR A 669 -50.80 2.31 -10.37
C THR A 669 -51.79 2.57 -11.50
N GLU A 670 -51.41 3.38 -12.50
CA GLU A 670 -52.26 3.75 -13.64
C GLU A 670 -53.66 4.22 -13.22
N PRO A 671 -53.79 5.39 -12.55
CA PRO A 671 -55.07 5.91 -12.10
C PRO A 671 -56.01 6.22 -13.28
N MET A 672 -57.20 5.64 -13.23
CA MET A 672 -58.30 5.78 -14.19
C MET A 672 -59.52 6.36 -13.47
N THR A 673 -60.05 7.47 -13.97
CA THR A 673 -61.17 8.21 -13.36
C THR A 673 -62.48 7.92 -14.09
N LEU A 674 -63.55 7.70 -13.33
CA LEU A 674 -64.91 7.42 -13.83
C LEU A 674 -65.72 8.71 -13.99
N ALA A 675 -66.25 8.97 -15.17
CA ALA A 675 -67.24 10.03 -15.40
C ALA A 675 -68.67 9.48 -15.27
N PRO A 676 -69.64 10.25 -14.71
CA PRO A 676 -69.52 11.63 -14.25
C PRO A 676 -69.16 11.78 -12.75
N CYS A 677 -68.85 10.69 -12.03
CA CYS A 677 -68.73 10.74 -10.56
C CYS A 677 -67.36 11.18 -10.00
N GLY A 678 -66.30 11.22 -10.82
CA GLY A 678 -64.97 11.69 -10.42
C GLY A 678 -64.13 10.72 -9.57
N HIS A 679 -64.68 9.58 -9.17
CA HIS A 679 -63.94 8.57 -8.42
C HIS A 679 -62.86 7.92 -9.28
N THR A 680 -61.69 7.68 -8.68
CA THR A 680 -60.48 7.21 -9.37
C THR A 680 -59.98 5.90 -8.76
N TYR A 681 -59.51 5.00 -9.62
CA TYR A 681 -59.09 3.64 -9.29
C TYR A 681 -57.87 3.24 -10.14
N CYS A 682 -57.05 2.28 -9.71
CA CYS A 682 -56.02 1.69 -10.58
C CYS A 682 -56.68 1.00 -11.80
N ALA A 683 -56.05 1.03 -12.98
CA ALA A 683 -56.54 0.33 -14.17
C ALA A 683 -56.81 -1.17 -13.91
N ALA A 684 -55.88 -1.84 -13.23
CA ALA A 684 -56.00 -3.24 -12.80
C ALA A 684 -57.06 -3.49 -11.69
N CYS A 685 -57.62 -2.44 -11.09
CA CYS A 685 -58.79 -2.53 -10.22
C CYS A 685 -60.08 -2.40 -11.04
N LEU A 686 -60.17 -1.44 -11.96
CA LEU A 686 -61.35 -1.29 -12.83
C LEU A 686 -61.60 -2.51 -13.71
N ALA A 687 -60.54 -3.12 -14.25
CA ALA A 687 -60.64 -4.37 -15.03
C ALA A 687 -61.18 -5.57 -14.23
N LYS A 688 -61.30 -5.47 -12.90
CA LYS A 688 -61.96 -6.46 -12.03
C LYS A 688 -63.41 -6.09 -11.71
N CYS A 689 -63.81 -4.84 -11.98
CA CYS A 689 -65.17 -4.33 -11.76
C CYS A 689 -66.05 -4.37 -13.03
N GLY A 690 -65.48 -4.52 -14.21
CA GLY A 690 -66.19 -4.64 -15.49
C GLY A 690 -65.24 -4.51 -16.69
N SER A 691 -65.80 -4.40 -17.91
CA SER A 691 -64.98 -4.24 -19.12
C SER A 691 -64.63 -2.78 -19.38
N LEU A 692 -63.35 -2.49 -19.58
CA LEU A 692 -62.87 -1.16 -19.97
C LEU A 692 -63.38 -0.72 -21.35
N GLU A 693 -63.72 -1.67 -22.23
CA GLU A 693 -64.31 -1.39 -23.55
C GLU A 693 -65.79 -1.02 -23.48
N ALA A 694 -66.46 -1.32 -22.35
CA ALA A 694 -67.86 -1.02 -22.11
C ALA A 694 -68.03 -0.29 -20.76
N PRO A 695 -67.73 1.03 -20.69
CA PRO A 695 -67.79 1.82 -19.45
C PRO A 695 -69.06 1.62 -18.61
N SER A 696 -70.23 1.55 -19.24
CA SER A 696 -71.52 1.33 -18.56
C SER A 696 -71.62 0.00 -17.79
N SER A 697 -70.75 -0.99 -18.08
CA SER A 697 -70.64 -2.22 -17.29
C SER A 697 -69.96 -2.03 -15.93
N ILE A 698 -69.24 -0.92 -15.73
CA ILE A 698 -68.48 -0.62 -14.50
C ILE A 698 -69.32 0.28 -13.60
N ALA A 699 -69.83 -0.29 -12.51
CA ALA A 699 -70.48 0.45 -11.43
C ALA A 699 -69.44 1.00 -10.44
N CYS A 700 -69.51 2.29 -10.10
CA CYS A 700 -68.64 2.89 -9.10
C CYS A 700 -69.02 2.42 -7.68
N ASN A 701 -68.09 1.78 -6.97
CA ASN A 701 -68.28 1.30 -5.60
C ASN A 701 -68.29 2.41 -4.54
N MET A 702 -67.83 3.62 -4.86
CA MET A 702 -67.83 4.77 -3.95
C MET A 702 -69.07 5.66 -4.06
N CYS A 703 -69.89 5.51 -5.11
CA CYS A 703 -71.16 6.22 -5.22
C CYS A 703 -72.21 5.59 -4.28
N GLU A 704 -73.03 6.43 -3.64
CA GLU A 704 -74.16 5.93 -2.85
C GLU A 704 -75.09 5.04 -3.72
N PRO A 705 -75.70 3.98 -3.16
CA PRO A 705 -76.60 3.10 -3.92
C PRO A 705 -77.78 3.82 -4.59
N SER A 706 -78.21 4.92 -4.00
CA SER A 706 -79.23 5.88 -4.47
C SER A 706 -78.82 6.70 -5.70
N VAL A 707 -77.52 6.85 -5.96
CA VAL A 707 -76.96 7.74 -7.00
C VAL A 707 -76.01 6.99 -7.93
N LYS A 708 -76.28 5.69 -8.15
CA LYS A 708 -75.59 4.86 -9.15
C LYS A 708 -75.97 5.26 -10.57
N LYS A 709 -75.38 6.36 -11.04
CA LYS A 709 -75.27 6.65 -12.48
C LYS A 709 -74.37 5.59 -13.12
N GLU A 710 -74.74 5.17 -14.32
CA GLU A 710 -73.86 4.37 -15.17
C GLU A 710 -72.59 5.18 -15.49
N THR A 711 -71.44 4.51 -15.59
CA THR A 711 -70.20 5.19 -15.96
C THR A 711 -70.25 5.55 -17.45
N GLU A 712 -70.36 6.85 -17.75
CA GLU A 712 -70.49 7.38 -19.11
C GLU A 712 -69.18 7.21 -19.90
N CYS A 713 -68.04 7.48 -19.26
CA CYS A 713 -66.72 7.20 -19.81
C CYS A 713 -65.66 7.00 -18.71
N ILE A 714 -64.51 6.45 -19.10
CA ILE A 714 -63.34 6.23 -18.24
C ILE A 714 -62.15 6.90 -18.93
N PHE A 715 -61.34 7.65 -18.19
CA PHE A 715 -60.17 8.33 -18.72
C PHE A 715 -58.93 8.16 -17.82
N PRO A 716 -57.72 8.07 -18.40
CA PRO A 716 -56.48 8.03 -17.64
C PRO A 716 -56.20 9.38 -16.98
N ASN A 717 -55.94 9.37 -15.68
CA ASN A 717 -55.66 10.55 -14.89
C ASN A 717 -54.14 10.76 -14.76
N CYS A 718 -53.53 11.17 -15.88
CA CYS A 718 -52.06 11.36 -15.97
C CYS A 718 -51.52 12.36 -14.93
N ALA A 719 -52.34 13.34 -14.50
CA ALA A 719 -51.97 14.27 -13.44
C ALA A 719 -51.86 13.58 -12.07
N LEU A 720 -52.83 12.73 -11.70
CA LEU A 720 -52.73 11.95 -10.47
C LEU A 720 -51.61 10.90 -10.53
N ALA A 721 -51.30 10.37 -11.72
CA ALA A 721 -50.18 9.46 -11.91
C ALA A 721 -48.82 10.14 -11.59
N ASP A 722 -48.58 11.32 -12.15
CA ASP A 722 -47.39 12.15 -11.88
C ASP A 722 -47.31 12.57 -10.40
N LEU A 723 -48.42 13.02 -9.80
CA LEU A 723 -48.45 13.36 -8.37
C LEU A 723 -48.18 12.14 -7.46
N THR A 724 -48.68 10.95 -7.82
CA THR A 724 -48.42 9.70 -7.09
C THR A 724 -46.95 9.28 -7.24
N ALA A 725 -46.35 9.41 -8.43
CA ALA A 725 -44.92 9.15 -8.63
C ALA A 725 -44.04 10.10 -7.79
N ARG A 726 -44.40 11.40 -7.71
CA ARG A 726 -43.74 12.39 -6.85
C ARG A 726 -43.97 12.14 -5.35
N PHE A 727 -45.09 11.53 -4.96
CA PHE A 727 -45.31 11.07 -3.59
C PHE A 727 -44.36 9.91 -3.25
N ILE A 728 -44.30 8.88 -4.09
CA ILE A 728 -43.38 7.72 -3.92
C ILE A 728 -41.92 8.19 -3.79
N PHE A 729 -41.46 9.10 -4.65
CA PHE A 729 -40.11 9.64 -4.59
C PHE A 729 -39.81 10.40 -3.28
N ARG A 730 -40.78 11.19 -2.76
CA ARG A 730 -40.67 11.86 -1.46
C ARG A 730 -40.64 10.85 -0.30
N GLN A 731 -41.48 9.82 -0.34
CA GLN A 731 -41.53 8.75 0.66
C GLN A 731 -40.19 7.99 0.72
N GLN A 732 -39.59 7.66 -0.42
CA GLN A 732 -38.25 7.05 -0.52
C GLN A 732 -37.14 7.98 0.01
N SER A 733 -37.23 9.28 -0.28
CA SER A 733 -36.28 10.30 0.19
C SER A 733 -36.35 10.45 1.72
N LEU A 734 -37.56 10.46 2.31
CA LEU A 734 -37.74 10.49 3.76
C LEU A 734 -37.32 9.19 4.45
N ALA A 735 -37.51 8.03 3.83
CA ALA A 735 -36.98 6.76 4.34
C ALA A 735 -35.44 6.78 4.43
N SER A 736 -34.79 7.36 3.42
CA SER A 736 -33.33 7.56 3.39
C SER A 736 -32.86 8.51 4.49
N LEU A 737 -33.53 9.67 4.65
CA LEU A 737 -33.25 10.64 5.71
C LEU A 737 -33.49 10.08 7.12
N THR A 738 -34.55 9.29 7.30
CA THR A 738 -34.85 8.60 8.57
C THR A 738 -33.74 7.61 8.90
N THR A 739 -33.29 6.82 7.92
CA THR A 739 -32.17 5.87 8.06
C THR A 739 -30.86 6.58 8.41
N MET A 740 -30.62 7.77 7.83
CA MET A 740 -29.47 8.62 8.17
C MET A 740 -29.55 9.12 9.62
N CYS A 741 -30.72 9.60 10.07
CA CYS A 741 -30.92 10.05 11.45
C CYS A 741 -30.70 8.90 12.46
N LEU A 742 -31.25 7.71 12.18
CA LEU A 742 -31.03 6.51 13.00
C LEU A 742 -29.55 6.12 13.07
N SER A 743 -28.83 6.23 11.94
CA SER A 743 -27.38 5.92 11.88
C SER A 743 -26.55 6.91 12.69
N LEU A 744 -26.84 8.22 12.57
CA LEU A 744 -26.22 9.25 13.41
C LEU A 744 -26.48 9.00 14.89
N ARG A 745 -27.74 8.78 15.28
CA ARG A 745 -28.15 8.47 16.66
C ARG A 745 -27.42 7.25 17.22
N ASN A 746 -27.28 6.19 16.43
CA ASN A 746 -26.53 4.98 16.80
C ASN A 746 -25.03 5.26 16.98
N SER A 747 -24.43 6.12 16.15
CA SER A 747 -23.02 6.50 16.29
C SER A 747 -22.74 7.28 17.59
N PHE A 748 -23.69 8.11 18.05
CA PHE A 748 -23.58 8.87 19.30
C PHE A 748 -23.93 8.06 20.57
N THR A 749 -24.75 7.00 20.45
CA THR A 749 -25.04 6.10 21.58
C THR A 749 -23.96 5.03 21.76
N GLN A 750 -23.36 4.51 20.69
CA GLN A 750 -22.18 3.63 20.78
C GLN A 750 -20.95 4.33 21.37
N ARG A 751 -20.88 5.67 21.26
CA ARG A 751 -19.88 6.54 21.94
C ARG A 751 -20.37 7.06 23.31
N GLY A 752 -21.34 6.38 23.93
CA GLY A 752 -21.91 6.77 25.24
C GLY A 752 -20.88 6.72 26.38
N PRO A 753 -21.04 7.57 27.43
CA PRO A 753 -20.06 7.74 28.49
C PRO A 753 -19.97 6.50 29.39
N SER A 754 -19.01 5.64 29.07
CA SER A 754 -18.65 4.43 29.81
C SER A 754 -17.62 4.68 30.91
N SER A 755 -17.23 5.94 31.13
CA SER A 755 -16.10 6.37 31.97
C SER A 755 -16.44 7.41 33.04
N SER A 756 -17.59 8.10 32.98
CA SER A 756 -17.90 9.24 33.86
C SER A 756 -18.52 8.86 35.22
N SER A 757 -18.14 7.69 35.78
CA SER A 757 -18.74 7.15 37.01
C SER A 757 -17.91 7.40 38.28
N THR A 758 -16.83 8.20 38.19
CA THR A 758 -15.74 8.18 39.18
C THR A 758 -15.43 9.52 39.85
N GLU A 759 -16.02 10.64 39.39
CA GLU A 759 -15.66 11.99 39.88
C GLU A 759 -16.52 12.51 41.04
N ASN A 760 -17.67 11.89 41.34
CA ASN A 760 -18.60 12.34 42.38
C ASN A 760 -18.35 11.71 43.77
N LEU A 761 -17.10 11.36 44.12
CA LEU A 761 -16.76 10.71 45.40
C LEU A 761 -15.60 11.37 46.16
N ILE A 762 -15.33 12.65 45.92
CA ILE A 762 -14.28 13.44 46.62
C ILE A 762 -14.82 14.81 47.05
N ALA A 763 -15.99 14.83 47.69
CA ALA A 763 -16.68 16.06 48.10
C ALA A 763 -17.54 15.91 49.38
N GLU A 764 -17.20 14.96 50.26
CA GLU A 764 -17.87 14.82 51.57
C GLU A 764 -16.94 14.12 52.60
N ASP A 765 -15.84 14.81 52.96
CA ASP A 765 -15.00 14.62 54.17
C ASP A 765 -14.18 15.90 54.43
#